data_AF-A0A2V8LHS2-F1
#
_entry.id   AF-A0A2V8LHS2-F1
#
_cell.length_a   1.000
_cell.length_b   1.000
_cell.length_c   1.000
_cell.angle_alpha   90.00
_cell.angle_beta   90.00
_cell.angle_gamma   90.00
#
_symmetry.space_group_name_H-M   'P 1'
#
loop_
_entity.id
_entity.type
_entity.pdbx_description
1 polymer ?
#
loop_
_entity_poly.entity_id
_entity_poly.type
_entity_poly.pdbx_seq_one_letter_code
_entity_poly.pdbx_strand_id
1 'polypeptide(L)'
;MKVTVLYVGSSLLAPLRRAEGEINRRHGLDLLVATHNFGSNFTDDEWGAIENDLNESEVVFVIHVMDGENAARLISFLDRERTKKRAIIVINCMPDLMKRTRMGKLDLAKLSGVSRKGASREASETEGKHLLSAVTSWIGRQARGSRAKSGGNGRGRDKYLKWAERLPNLLRFVPNAGRVGDARNYLLLMSYFLQPTPRNIESMILLALKNYIDDERLLAIEIPPPEALPSVAIYHPDAPALFESFNAYEVWHSQFKGQRPTSNGSGLAPNSTIGLLLMRPQIISNSRRHYDALIRAIEDEGLSVVPAISTLMDNREACERFFITRVGSRKSGVSKIETTGNGQPTTDNGRKPRVSQIVSLTGFSFVGGPAMNDSEAASEYLRELNIPYRSLVSLDAQTIESWRESFTGLNPVQTGMQVAIPEIDGATEPFVFGGIPARGVEPAALEDRCVRAARRIRRWHRLQTAPRTELKIALVLYCFPPNKGNIGTAADLDVFASVFDVLSKLKAEGYEVPLPDNADALRQSLLNGNSDEFEAAPGAINTKDGELLIQGIKLGNIFIGVQPTFGYEDDPMRLLMSKGGTPHHGFAAFYAYLEKVFKADAVVHVGTHGAMEFMPGKQVGLSSECWPDRLIGELPNIYIYSVNNPSEGTIAKRRSYAELISYLTPPIENAGLYKGLATLKELIESYRRVVNQDERERIFKAIEESRKELNLGLC
;
A
#
# COMPACT_ATOMS: atom_id res chain seq x y z
N MET A 1 -9.59 -39.85 5.26
CA MET A 1 -9.83 -38.92 6.41
C MET A 1 -10.18 -37.54 5.88
N LYS A 2 -11.01 -36.74 6.55
CA LYS A 2 -11.35 -35.38 6.09
C LYS A 2 -11.15 -34.32 7.17
N VAL A 3 -10.43 -33.26 6.80
CA VAL A 3 -10.18 -32.08 7.64
C VAL A 3 -10.73 -30.85 6.92
N THR A 4 -11.50 -30.03 7.64
CA THR A 4 -11.94 -28.72 7.14
C THR A 4 -11.15 -27.61 7.81
N VAL A 5 -10.59 -26.71 7.01
CA VAL A 5 -9.87 -25.51 7.46
C VAL A 5 -10.59 -24.27 6.96
N LEU A 6 -11.18 -23.53 7.90
CA LEU A 6 -11.78 -22.23 7.67
C LEU A 6 -10.76 -21.16 8.08
N TYR A 7 -10.38 -20.27 7.17
CA TYR A 7 -9.32 -19.30 7.44
C TYR A 7 -9.60 -17.93 6.79
N VAL A 8 -8.89 -16.89 7.22
CA VAL A 8 -8.87 -15.58 6.54
C VAL A 8 -7.44 -15.28 6.10
N GLY A 9 -7.27 -14.83 4.85
CA GLY A 9 -5.99 -14.36 4.28
C GLY A 9 -5.43 -15.24 3.16
N SER A 10 -4.50 -14.71 2.37
CA SER A 10 -4.00 -15.34 1.14
C SER A 10 -2.88 -16.37 1.35
N SER A 11 -2.21 -16.36 2.50
CA SER A 11 -0.95 -17.10 2.70
C SER A 11 -1.10 -18.57 3.05
N LEU A 12 -2.31 -19.05 3.38
CA LEU A 12 -2.52 -20.41 3.93
C LEU A 12 -2.97 -21.46 2.91
N LEU A 13 -3.59 -21.08 1.79
CA LEU A 13 -4.14 -22.02 0.82
C LEU A 13 -3.06 -22.95 0.24
N ALA A 14 -2.01 -22.36 -0.35
CA ALA A 14 -0.91 -23.12 -0.94
C ALA A 14 -0.22 -24.06 0.05
N PRO A 15 0.16 -23.60 1.27
CA PRO A 15 0.71 -24.49 2.28
C PRO A 15 -0.20 -25.66 2.66
N LEU A 16 -1.51 -25.42 2.80
CA LEU A 16 -2.48 -26.48 3.13
C LEU A 16 -2.58 -27.51 2.00
N ARG A 17 -2.68 -27.07 0.75
CA ARG A 17 -2.71 -27.95 -0.43
C ARG A 17 -1.42 -28.75 -0.60
N ARG A 18 -0.28 -28.12 -0.32
CA ARG A 18 1.02 -28.80 -0.34
C ARG A 18 1.10 -29.86 0.76
N ALA A 19 0.64 -29.53 1.97
CA ALA A 19 0.60 -30.47 3.09
C ALA A 19 -0.30 -31.67 2.80
N GLU A 20 -1.50 -31.44 2.24
CA GLU A 20 -2.40 -32.52 1.78
C GLU A 20 -1.69 -33.50 0.83
N GLY A 21 -1.09 -32.99 -0.25
CA GLY A 21 -0.40 -33.82 -1.23
C GLY A 21 0.86 -34.50 -0.69
N GLU A 22 1.59 -33.86 0.21
CA GLU A 22 2.79 -34.42 0.83
C GLU A 22 2.47 -35.52 1.84
N ILE A 23 1.48 -35.28 2.72
CA ILE A 23 1.02 -36.26 3.71
C ILE A 23 0.51 -37.52 3.00
N ASN A 24 -0.32 -37.37 1.98
CA ASN A 24 -0.84 -38.51 1.22
C ASN A 24 0.28 -39.29 0.53
N ARG A 25 1.23 -38.59 -0.08
CA ARG A 25 2.36 -39.23 -0.77
C ARG A 25 3.31 -39.96 0.19
N ARG A 26 3.60 -39.40 1.38
CA ARG A 26 4.52 -40.02 2.35
C ARG A 26 3.88 -41.11 3.20
N HIS A 27 2.61 -40.95 3.56
CA HIS A 27 1.98 -41.76 4.60
C HIS A 27 0.75 -42.53 4.10
N GLY A 28 0.28 -42.31 2.88
CA GLY A 28 -0.85 -43.06 2.30
C GLY A 28 -2.12 -42.96 3.12
N LEU A 29 -2.48 -41.74 3.57
CA LEU A 29 -3.57 -41.50 4.52
C LEU A 29 -4.94 -41.18 3.89
N ASP A 30 -5.00 -41.03 2.57
CA ASP A 30 -6.24 -40.63 1.86
C ASP A 30 -6.90 -39.41 2.53
N LEU A 31 -6.06 -38.45 2.91
CA LEU A 31 -6.43 -37.21 3.56
C LEU A 31 -7.02 -36.27 2.52
N LEU A 32 -8.21 -35.77 2.78
CA LEU A 32 -8.81 -34.65 2.07
C LEU A 32 -8.77 -33.41 2.99
N VAL A 33 -8.16 -32.32 2.51
CA VAL A 33 -8.16 -31.04 3.22
C VAL A 33 -9.11 -30.07 2.49
N ALA A 34 -10.32 -29.92 3.02
CA ALA A 34 -11.27 -28.91 2.56
C ALA A 34 -10.87 -27.54 3.12
N THR A 35 -10.80 -26.52 2.26
CA THR A 35 -10.25 -25.20 2.61
C THR A 35 -11.23 -24.10 2.17
N HIS A 36 -11.62 -23.23 3.10
CA HIS A 36 -12.58 -22.15 2.82
C HIS A 36 -12.08 -20.81 3.37
N ASN A 37 -11.96 -19.81 2.48
CA ASN A 37 -11.48 -18.48 2.84
C ASN A 37 -12.65 -17.56 3.25
N PHE A 38 -12.71 -17.19 4.53
CA PHE A 38 -13.76 -16.38 5.14
C PHE A 38 -13.57 -14.87 4.94
N GLY A 39 -12.61 -14.46 4.10
CA GLY A 39 -12.34 -13.05 3.79
C GLY A 39 -13.42 -12.36 2.95
N SER A 40 -14.34 -13.11 2.33
CA SER A 40 -15.48 -12.59 1.56
C SER A 40 -16.80 -13.22 2.02
N ASN A 41 -17.92 -12.54 1.78
CA ASN A 41 -19.24 -13.12 2.02
C ASN A 41 -19.47 -14.32 1.10
N PHE A 42 -20.11 -15.36 1.64
CA PHE A 42 -20.53 -16.52 0.86
C PHE A 42 -21.98 -16.36 0.42
N THR A 43 -22.25 -16.74 -0.83
CA THR A 43 -23.59 -17.07 -1.29
C THR A 43 -24.15 -18.26 -0.51
N ASP A 44 -25.47 -18.47 -0.58
CA ASP A 44 -26.09 -19.61 0.11
C ASP A 44 -25.67 -20.97 -0.45
N ASP A 45 -25.39 -21.05 -1.75
CA ASP A 45 -24.88 -22.27 -2.38
C ASP A 45 -23.45 -22.59 -1.91
N GLU A 46 -22.57 -21.59 -1.85
CA GLU A 46 -21.21 -21.74 -1.31
C GLU A 46 -21.25 -22.13 0.18
N TRP A 47 -22.16 -21.53 0.95
CA TRP A 47 -22.35 -21.92 2.34
C TRP A 47 -22.86 -23.35 2.47
N GLY A 48 -23.76 -23.80 1.59
CA GLY A 48 -24.20 -25.19 1.54
C GLY A 48 -23.04 -26.17 1.32
N ALA A 49 -22.11 -25.83 0.42
CA ALA A 49 -20.89 -26.62 0.22
C ALA A 49 -19.99 -26.64 1.46
N ILE A 50 -19.84 -25.49 2.15
CA ILE A 50 -19.10 -25.39 3.42
C ILE A 50 -19.74 -26.26 4.49
N GLU A 51 -21.06 -26.25 4.64
CA GLU A 51 -21.76 -27.08 5.61
C GLU A 51 -21.59 -28.58 5.31
N ASN A 52 -21.61 -28.98 4.05
CA ASN A 52 -21.35 -30.37 3.65
C ASN A 52 -19.93 -30.81 4.03
N ASP A 53 -18.92 -30.00 3.70
CA ASP A 53 -17.54 -30.26 4.09
C ASP A 53 -17.35 -30.30 5.61
N LEU A 54 -18.02 -29.38 6.32
CA LEU A 54 -18.01 -29.37 7.77
C LEU A 54 -18.68 -30.61 8.33
N ASN A 55 -19.80 -31.08 7.80
CA ASN A 55 -20.52 -32.27 8.25
C ASN A 55 -19.67 -33.54 8.11
N GLU A 56 -19.01 -33.71 6.96
CA GLU A 56 -18.15 -34.87 6.67
C GLU A 56 -16.80 -34.85 7.40
N SER A 57 -16.36 -33.69 7.90
CA SER A 57 -15.07 -33.56 8.55
C SER A 57 -15.10 -33.99 10.02
N GLU A 58 -14.04 -34.67 10.43
CA GLU A 58 -13.85 -35.12 11.81
C GLU A 58 -13.07 -34.11 12.65
N VAL A 59 -12.10 -33.43 11.99
CA VAL A 59 -11.30 -32.34 12.56
C VAL A 59 -11.60 -31.05 11.81
N VAL A 60 -11.87 -29.99 12.57
CA VAL A 60 -12.15 -28.66 12.03
C VAL A 60 -11.16 -27.64 12.59
N PHE A 61 -10.50 -26.89 11.71
CA PHE A 61 -9.71 -25.72 12.06
C PHE A 61 -10.48 -24.44 11.72
N VAL A 62 -10.45 -23.46 12.62
CA VAL A 62 -10.99 -22.12 12.40
C VAL A 62 -9.91 -21.10 12.74
N ILE A 63 -9.47 -20.31 11.78
CA ILE A 63 -8.24 -19.51 11.88
C ILE A 63 -8.51 -18.07 11.44
N HIS A 64 -8.12 -17.07 12.24
CA HIS A 64 -8.20 -15.65 11.88
C HIS A 64 -9.59 -15.08 11.56
N VAL A 65 -10.68 -15.78 11.92
CA VAL A 65 -12.04 -15.27 11.74
C VAL A 65 -12.35 -14.27 12.87
N MET A 66 -12.33 -12.97 12.55
CA MET A 66 -12.37 -11.89 13.54
C MET A 66 -13.75 -11.23 13.70
N ASP A 67 -14.59 -11.25 12.67
CA ASP A 67 -15.94 -10.68 12.65
C ASP A 67 -16.71 -11.19 11.41
N GLY A 68 -17.91 -10.66 11.19
CA GLY A 68 -18.70 -10.88 9.96
C GLY A 68 -19.87 -11.86 10.10
N GLU A 69 -20.78 -11.78 9.14
CA GLU A 69 -21.99 -12.61 9.05
C GLU A 69 -21.67 -14.11 8.92
N ASN A 70 -20.67 -14.44 8.10
CA ASN A 70 -20.15 -15.81 7.97
C ASN A 70 -19.72 -16.40 9.33
N ALA A 71 -19.16 -15.56 10.20
CA ALA A 71 -18.70 -16.00 11.50
C ALA A 71 -19.88 -16.29 12.46
N ALA A 72 -20.97 -15.53 12.35
CA ALA A 72 -22.22 -15.83 13.05
C ALA A 72 -22.85 -17.14 12.54
N ARG A 73 -22.92 -17.35 11.21
CA ARG A 73 -23.39 -18.63 10.63
C ARG A 73 -22.54 -19.81 11.12
N LEU A 74 -21.22 -19.65 11.15
CA LEU A 74 -20.28 -20.66 11.64
C LEU A 74 -20.50 -20.96 13.13
N ILE A 75 -20.70 -19.92 13.96
CA ILE A 75 -21.01 -20.08 15.37
C ILE A 75 -22.27 -20.94 15.55
N SER A 76 -23.35 -20.63 14.83
CA SER A 76 -24.60 -21.39 14.90
C SER A 76 -24.40 -22.84 14.47
N PHE A 77 -23.63 -23.10 13.41
CA PHE A 77 -23.29 -24.46 12.99
C PHE A 77 -22.51 -25.20 14.08
N LEU A 78 -21.43 -24.60 14.59
CA LEU A 78 -20.56 -25.22 15.58
C LEU A 78 -21.29 -25.51 16.89
N ASP A 79 -22.29 -24.72 17.29
CA ASP A 79 -23.09 -24.99 18.48
C ASP A 79 -23.98 -26.24 18.33
N ARG A 80 -24.52 -26.47 17.13
CA ARG A 80 -25.35 -27.65 16.83
C ARG A 80 -24.52 -28.92 16.71
N GLU A 81 -23.39 -28.84 16.02
CA GLU A 81 -22.61 -30.00 15.56
C GLU A 81 -21.35 -30.26 16.41
N ARG A 82 -21.11 -29.47 17.47
CA ARG A 82 -19.89 -29.48 18.29
C ARG A 82 -19.46 -30.86 18.79
N THR A 83 -20.44 -31.66 19.19
CA THR A 83 -20.24 -32.96 19.84
C THR A 83 -19.92 -34.07 18.85
N LYS A 84 -20.35 -33.92 17.58
CA LYS A 84 -20.09 -34.89 16.51
C LYS A 84 -18.66 -34.80 15.97
N LYS A 85 -17.95 -33.69 16.22
CA LYS A 85 -16.55 -33.51 15.82
C LYS A 85 -15.58 -34.14 16.82
N ARG A 86 -14.51 -34.74 16.31
CA ARG A 86 -13.41 -35.27 17.12
C ARG A 86 -12.56 -34.15 17.71
N ALA A 87 -12.28 -33.12 16.90
CA ALA A 87 -11.64 -31.90 17.36
C ALA A 87 -12.11 -30.66 16.59
N ILE A 88 -12.27 -29.55 17.30
CA ILE A 88 -12.50 -28.19 16.80
C ILE A 88 -11.39 -27.32 17.36
N ILE A 89 -10.51 -26.84 16.49
CA ILE A 89 -9.29 -26.11 16.84
C ILE A 89 -9.45 -24.69 16.34
N VAL A 90 -9.62 -23.74 17.27
CA VAL A 90 -9.78 -22.32 16.92
C VAL A 90 -8.51 -21.56 17.27
N ILE A 91 -7.93 -20.86 16.29
CA ILE A 91 -6.64 -20.16 16.43
C ILE A 91 -6.80 -18.71 15.98
N ASN A 92 -6.45 -17.79 16.87
CA ASN A 92 -6.42 -16.34 16.58
C ASN A 92 -7.75 -15.78 16.00
N CYS A 93 -8.90 -16.25 16.48
CA CYS A 93 -10.22 -15.76 16.09
C CYS A 93 -10.82 -14.83 17.15
N MET A 94 -12.02 -14.30 16.85
CA MET A 94 -12.81 -13.55 17.82
C MET A 94 -13.08 -14.36 19.10
N PRO A 95 -13.32 -13.70 20.26
CA PRO A 95 -13.45 -14.37 21.55
C PRO A 95 -14.52 -15.46 21.58
N ASP A 96 -15.65 -15.25 20.88
CA ASP A 96 -16.75 -16.21 20.86
C ASP A 96 -16.45 -17.46 20.05
N LEU A 97 -15.69 -17.36 18.96
CA LEU A 97 -15.16 -18.54 18.27
C LEU A 97 -14.11 -19.24 19.12
N MET A 98 -13.20 -18.50 19.78
CA MET A 98 -12.14 -19.09 20.61
C MET A 98 -12.71 -20.01 21.71
N LYS A 99 -13.83 -19.63 22.34
CA LYS A 99 -14.53 -20.44 23.36
C LYS A 99 -14.99 -21.81 22.85
N ARG A 100 -15.22 -21.96 21.53
CA ARG A 100 -15.73 -23.19 20.92
C ARG A 100 -14.68 -24.26 20.69
N THR A 101 -13.39 -23.93 20.88
CA THR A 101 -12.30 -24.91 20.85
C THR A 101 -12.61 -26.11 21.75
N ARG A 102 -12.50 -27.31 21.17
CA ARG A 102 -12.72 -28.59 21.84
C ARG A 102 -11.82 -29.65 21.20
N MET A 103 -10.95 -30.28 21.98
CA MET A 103 -10.05 -31.32 21.50
C MET A 103 -9.76 -32.31 22.63
N GLY A 104 -10.12 -33.58 22.42
CA GLY A 104 -10.04 -34.60 23.48
C GLY A 104 -10.81 -34.20 24.74
N LYS A 105 -10.11 -34.11 25.87
CA LYS A 105 -10.65 -33.68 27.18
C LYS A 105 -10.56 -32.16 27.39
N LEU A 106 -9.95 -31.40 26.48
CA LEU A 106 -9.93 -29.94 26.53
C LEU A 106 -11.20 -29.35 25.93
N ASP A 107 -11.88 -28.51 26.71
CA ASP A 107 -13.04 -27.73 26.30
C ASP A 107 -12.92 -26.32 26.89
N LEU A 108 -12.72 -25.32 26.03
CA LEU A 108 -12.48 -23.95 26.47
C LEU A 108 -13.76 -23.26 26.97
N ALA A 109 -14.95 -23.66 26.49
CA ALA A 109 -16.22 -23.12 26.99
C ALA A 109 -16.41 -23.44 28.49
N LYS A 110 -16.03 -24.67 28.89
CA LYS A 110 -16.06 -25.11 30.30
C LYS A 110 -15.01 -24.43 31.18
N LEU A 111 -13.95 -23.86 30.59
CA LEU A 111 -12.91 -23.11 31.32
C LEU A 111 -13.29 -21.64 31.54
N SER A 112 -14.01 -21.03 30.59
CA SER A 112 -14.44 -19.63 30.70
C SER A 112 -15.53 -19.37 31.76
N GLY A 113 -16.20 -20.41 32.25
CA GLY A 113 -17.23 -20.33 33.29
C GLY A 113 -16.72 -20.44 34.73
N VAL A 114 -15.43 -20.73 34.95
CA VAL A 114 -14.85 -20.87 36.30
C VAL A 114 -14.40 -19.49 36.81
N SER A 115 -15.38 -18.64 37.11
CA SER A 115 -15.19 -17.48 38.00
C SER A 115 -15.85 -17.78 39.34
N ARG A 116 -15.03 -17.89 40.39
CA ARG A 116 -15.38 -17.79 41.82
C ARG A 116 -16.58 -18.62 42.29
N LYS A 117 -16.35 -19.88 42.68
CA LYS A 117 -16.75 -20.43 44.00
C LYS A 117 -16.40 -21.92 44.09
N GLY A 118 -15.69 -22.28 45.16
CA GLY A 118 -15.60 -23.64 45.70
C GLY A 118 -14.70 -24.62 44.94
N ALA A 119 -13.42 -24.67 45.28
CA ALA A 119 -12.62 -25.87 45.07
C ALA A 119 -12.04 -26.30 46.42
N SER A 120 -12.71 -27.26 47.05
CA SER A 120 -12.19 -28.04 48.17
C SER A 120 -10.97 -28.84 47.75
N ARG A 121 -10.09 -29.05 48.73
CA ARG A 121 -8.81 -29.74 48.69
C ARG A 121 -8.90 -31.13 48.05
N GLU A 122 -8.05 -31.35 47.06
CA GLU A 122 -7.26 -32.59 46.91
C GLU A 122 -5.98 -32.27 46.13
N ALA A 123 -4.89 -32.91 46.55
CA ALA A 123 -3.51 -32.55 46.24
C ALA A 123 -2.93 -33.35 45.06
N SER A 124 -1.78 -32.86 44.55
CA SER A 124 -1.00 -33.32 43.39
C SER A 124 -1.44 -32.77 42.02
N GLU A 125 -0.82 -31.66 41.59
CA GLU A 125 -0.51 -31.25 40.20
C GLU A 125 -0.29 -29.73 40.14
N THR A 126 0.88 -29.27 40.59
CA THR A 126 1.20 -27.84 40.61
C THR A 126 1.49 -27.32 39.20
N GLU A 127 2.19 -28.09 38.35
CA GLU A 127 2.57 -27.68 36.98
C GLU A 127 1.39 -27.73 35.99
N GLY A 128 0.52 -28.73 36.07
CA GLY A 128 -0.66 -28.84 35.20
C GLY A 128 -1.62 -27.65 35.36
N LYS A 129 -1.83 -27.21 36.61
CA LYS A 129 -2.62 -26.00 36.91
C LYS A 129 -1.97 -24.72 36.35
N HIS A 130 -0.65 -24.62 36.35
CA HIS A 130 0.07 -23.47 35.77
C HIS A 130 -0.05 -23.41 34.24
N LEU A 131 0.00 -24.55 33.53
CA LEU A 131 -0.18 -24.57 32.08
C LEU A 131 -1.62 -24.22 31.67
N LEU A 132 -2.62 -24.81 32.34
CA LEU A 132 -4.05 -24.48 32.13
C LEU A 132 -4.35 -23.01 32.48
N SER A 133 -3.73 -22.47 33.53
CA SER A 133 -3.72 -21.04 33.88
C SER A 133 -3.05 -20.18 32.79
N ALA A 134 -1.93 -20.63 32.20
CA ALA A 134 -1.24 -19.90 31.15
C ALA A 134 -2.07 -19.85 29.85
N VAL A 135 -2.68 -20.97 29.46
CA VAL A 135 -3.62 -21.07 28.32
C VAL A 135 -4.83 -20.16 28.57
N THR A 136 -5.48 -20.25 29.72
CA THR A 136 -6.65 -19.41 30.04
C THR A 136 -6.30 -17.92 30.16
N SER A 137 -5.15 -17.57 30.74
CA SER A 137 -4.65 -16.18 30.81
C SER A 137 -4.31 -15.63 29.44
N TRP A 138 -3.73 -16.46 28.57
CA TRP A 138 -3.43 -16.12 27.18
C TRP A 138 -4.73 -15.90 26.37
N ILE A 139 -5.70 -16.80 26.47
CA ILE A 139 -7.05 -16.63 25.89
C ILE A 139 -7.70 -15.37 26.46
N GLY A 140 -7.60 -15.12 27.76
CA GLY A 140 -8.14 -13.93 28.41
C GLY A 140 -7.48 -12.62 27.97
N ARG A 141 -6.21 -12.66 27.53
CA ARG A 141 -5.54 -11.51 26.89
C ARG A 141 -6.03 -11.32 25.45
N GLN A 142 -6.25 -12.40 24.73
CA GLN A 142 -6.80 -12.36 23.37
C GLN A 142 -8.28 -11.94 23.35
N ALA A 143 -9.06 -12.37 24.35
CA ALA A 143 -10.49 -12.13 24.49
C ALA A 143 -10.86 -10.70 24.91
N ARG A 144 -9.93 -9.98 25.57
CA ARG A 144 -10.17 -8.61 26.06
C ARG A 144 -10.07 -7.53 24.98
N GLY A 145 -9.69 -7.90 23.75
CA GLY A 145 -9.46 -6.95 22.67
C GLY A 145 -8.32 -5.97 23.01
N SER A 146 -7.66 -5.44 21.99
CA SER A 146 -6.63 -4.41 22.14
C SER A 146 -7.22 -3.06 22.55
N ARG A 147 -7.88 -2.95 23.71
CA ARG A 147 -7.98 -1.68 24.45
C ARG A 147 -6.67 -1.41 25.20
N ALA A 148 -5.56 -1.42 24.48
CA ALA A 148 -4.35 -0.76 24.94
C ALA A 148 -4.46 0.69 24.47
N LYS A 149 -4.49 1.62 25.42
CA LYS A 149 -4.48 3.06 25.17
C LYS A 149 -3.36 3.41 24.17
N SER A 150 -3.69 4.33 23.26
CA SER A 150 -2.74 5.13 22.49
C SER A 150 -1.53 5.51 23.36
N GLY A 151 -0.31 5.19 22.90
CA GLY A 151 0.94 5.58 23.57
C GLY A 151 1.94 4.48 23.92
N GLY A 152 1.69 3.20 23.59
CA GLY A 152 2.63 2.11 23.88
C GLY A 152 3.41 1.64 22.65
N ASN A 153 4.70 2.01 22.54
CA ASN A 153 5.69 1.45 21.59
C ASN A 153 5.42 -0.02 21.25
N GLY A 154 5.50 -0.40 19.97
CA GLY A 154 5.23 -1.73 19.36
C GLY A 154 5.89 -2.98 19.99
N ARG A 155 6.51 -2.87 21.16
CA ARG A 155 7.10 -3.92 22.01
C ARG A 155 6.13 -5.01 22.47
N GLY A 156 4.82 -4.81 22.34
CA GLY A 156 3.83 -5.80 22.77
C GLY A 156 3.87 -7.08 21.93
N ARG A 157 3.98 -6.94 20.59
CA ARG A 157 3.82 -8.02 19.60
C ARG A 157 5.11 -8.84 19.36
N ASP A 158 6.29 -8.21 19.45
CA ASP A 158 7.62 -8.88 19.41
C ASP A 158 7.79 -9.91 20.56
N LYS A 159 7.17 -9.66 21.72
CA LYS A 159 7.12 -10.65 22.82
C LYS A 159 6.33 -11.91 22.46
N TYR A 160 5.38 -11.87 21.52
CA TYR A 160 4.55 -13.02 21.16
C TYR A 160 5.28 -14.01 20.25
N LEU A 161 6.08 -13.55 19.29
CA LEU A 161 6.85 -14.44 18.41
C LEU A 161 7.99 -15.12 19.18
N LYS A 162 8.72 -14.34 20.00
CA LYS A 162 9.73 -14.87 20.95
C LYS A 162 9.12 -15.85 21.95
N TRP A 163 7.85 -15.68 22.31
CA TRP A 163 7.12 -16.64 23.12
C TRP A 163 6.80 -17.92 22.33
N ALA A 164 6.30 -17.80 21.09
CA ALA A 164 5.99 -18.94 20.22
C ALA A 164 7.22 -19.79 19.86
N GLU A 165 8.41 -19.18 19.76
CA GLU A 165 9.70 -19.86 19.56
C GLU A 165 10.18 -20.60 20.81
N ARG A 166 9.95 -20.04 22.01
CA ARG A 166 10.37 -20.65 23.29
C ARG A 166 9.41 -21.72 23.79
N LEU A 167 8.14 -21.64 23.38
CA LEU A 167 7.06 -22.48 23.89
C LEU A 167 7.29 -23.98 23.65
N PRO A 168 7.71 -24.46 22.46
CA PRO A 168 7.91 -25.89 22.22
C PRO A 168 8.93 -26.53 23.18
N ASN A 169 10.00 -25.81 23.52
CA ASN A 169 11.02 -26.29 24.45
C ASN A 169 10.48 -26.42 25.88
N LEU A 170 9.59 -25.52 26.30
CA LEU A 170 8.93 -25.57 27.61
C LEU A 170 7.91 -26.72 27.68
N LEU A 171 7.26 -27.04 26.56
CA LEU A 171 6.24 -28.08 26.47
C LEU A 171 6.80 -29.51 26.41
N ARG A 172 8.12 -29.69 26.31
CA ARG A 172 8.77 -31.01 26.28
C ARG A 172 8.57 -31.81 27.57
N PHE A 173 8.43 -31.13 28.70
CA PHE A 173 8.30 -31.74 30.03
C PHE A 173 6.85 -31.95 30.48
N VAL A 174 5.89 -31.54 29.65
CA VAL A 174 4.46 -31.64 29.97
C VAL A 174 3.93 -33.04 29.61
N PRO A 175 3.12 -33.68 30.46
CA PRO A 175 2.55 -35.00 30.18
C PRO A 175 1.76 -35.05 28.87
N ASN A 176 1.85 -36.17 28.14
CA ASN A 176 1.18 -36.37 26.85
C ASN A 176 -0.29 -36.84 26.97
N ALA A 177 -0.78 -37.10 28.18
CA ALA A 177 -2.09 -37.71 28.39
C ALA A 177 -3.08 -36.78 29.11
N GLY A 178 -4.36 -37.01 28.85
CA GLY A 178 -5.45 -36.29 29.50
C GLY A 178 -5.54 -34.81 29.15
N ARG A 179 -6.25 -34.04 29.98
CA ARG A 179 -6.59 -32.64 29.69
C ARG A 179 -5.35 -31.73 29.56
N VAL A 180 -4.28 -32.04 30.29
CA VAL A 180 -3.00 -31.30 30.23
C VAL A 180 -2.27 -31.59 28.92
N GLY A 181 -2.28 -32.85 28.46
CA GLY A 181 -1.77 -33.24 27.14
C GLY A 181 -2.51 -32.56 25.99
N ASP A 182 -3.84 -32.47 26.07
CA ASP A 182 -4.64 -31.74 25.07
C ASP A 182 -4.35 -30.23 25.06
N ALA A 183 -4.14 -29.62 26.24
CA ALA A 183 -3.73 -28.22 26.34
C ALA A 183 -2.33 -27.99 25.74
N ARG A 184 -1.40 -28.92 25.94
CA ARG A 184 -0.09 -28.93 25.29
C ARG A 184 -0.22 -29.03 23.77
N ASN A 185 -1.04 -29.95 23.27
CA ASN A 185 -1.27 -30.12 21.84
C ASN A 185 -1.85 -28.86 21.21
N TYR A 186 -2.83 -28.21 21.86
CA TYR A 186 -3.36 -26.91 21.43
C TYR A 186 -2.26 -25.86 21.25
N LEU A 187 -1.38 -25.73 22.24
CA LEU A 187 -0.26 -24.77 22.19
C LEU A 187 0.77 -25.12 21.11
N LEU A 188 1.03 -26.40 20.85
CA LEU A 188 1.89 -26.83 19.75
C LEU A 188 1.29 -26.53 18.38
N LEU A 189 -0.01 -26.81 18.18
CA LEU A 189 -0.74 -26.43 16.96
C LEU A 189 -0.64 -24.93 16.71
N MET A 190 -0.78 -24.13 17.76
CA MET A 190 -0.56 -22.69 17.69
C MET A 190 0.87 -22.31 17.30
N SER A 191 1.89 -22.95 17.87
CA SER A 191 3.29 -22.71 17.50
C SER A 191 3.58 -23.05 16.04
N TYR A 192 3.07 -24.16 15.51
CA TYR A 192 3.17 -24.47 14.09
C TYR A 192 2.48 -23.41 13.23
N PHE A 193 1.27 -23.00 13.61
CA PHE A 193 0.50 -22.02 12.87
C PHE A 193 1.16 -20.64 12.82
N LEU A 194 1.73 -20.17 13.94
CA LEU A 194 2.38 -18.85 14.02
C LEU A 194 3.65 -18.76 13.14
N GLN A 195 4.18 -19.90 12.71
CA GLN A 195 5.29 -20.01 11.77
C GLN A 195 4.90 -20.94 10.63
N PRO A 196 4.04 -20.50 9.68
CA PRO A 196 3.40 -21.37 8.69
C PRO A 196 4.37 -21.82 7.57
N THR A 197 5.52 -22.39 7.93
CA THR A 197 6.41 -23.07 6.98
C THR A 197 5.70 -24.29 6.41
N PRO A 198 6.05 -24.74 5.19
CA PRO A 198 5.45 -25.95 4.61
C PRO A 198 5.50 -27.15 5.56
N ARG A 199 6.63 -27.33 6.25
CA ARG A 199 6.83 -28.40 7.23
C ARG A 199 5.98 -28.21 8.49
N ASN A 200 5.84 -26.98 8.97
CA ASN A 200 5.01 -26.69 10.14
C ASN A 200 3.53 -26.91 9.87
N ILE A 201 3.02 -26.51 8.70
CA ILE A 201 1.61 -26.76 8.32
C ILE A 201 1.35 -28.27 8.17
N GLU A 202 2.28 -29.00 7.58
CA GLU A 202 2.22 -30.47 7.53
C GLU A 202 2.16 -31.08 8.94
N SER A 203 3.07 -30.67 9.82
CA SER A 203 3.17 -31.13 11.20
C SER A 203 1.95 -30.75 12.04
N MET A 204 1.35 -29.59 11.77
CA MET A 204 0.12 -29.12 12.41
C MET A 204 -1.04 -30.07 12.09
N ILE A 205 -1.22 -30.42 10.81
CA ILE A 205 -2.29 -31.33 10.38
C ILE A 205 -2.03 -32.73 10.95
N LEU A 206 -0.81 -33.26 10.82
CA LEU A 206 -0.44 -34.56 11.35
C LEU A 206 -0.61 -34.64 12.88
N LEU A 207 -0.30 -33.57 13.62
CA LEU A 207 -0.51 -33.52 15.07
C LEU A 207 -1.99 -33.61 15.44
N ALA A 208 -2.85 -32.91 14.72
CA ALA A 208 -4.29 -32.99 14.96
C ALA A 208 -4.84 -34.38 14.60
N LEU A 209 -4.46 -34.94 13.45
CA LEU A 209 -4.89 -36.28 13.05
C LEU A 209 -4.42 -37.33 14.06
N LYS A 210 -3.12 -37.37 14.37
CA LYS A 210 -2.52 -38.39 15.25
C LYS A 210 -3.14 -38.46 16.64
N ASN A 211 -3.62 -37.33 17.19
CA ASN A 211 -4.16 -37.28 18.55
C ASN A 211 -5.69 -37.39 18.61
N TYR A 212 -6.40 -37.15 17.50
CA TYR A 212 -7.86 -37.02 17.52
C TYR A 212 -8.59 -37.91 16.50
N ILE A 213 -7.88 -38.60 15.61
CA ILE A 213 -8.44 -39.60 14.69
C ILE A 213 -7.93 -40.99 15.06
N ASP A 214 -8.86 -41.95 15.06
CA ASP A 214 -8.57 -43.35 15.33
C ASP A 214 -8.15 -44.04 14.02
N ASP A 215 -6.86 -43.96 13.67
CA ASP A 215 -6.26 -44.66 12.51
C ASP A 215 -4.86 -45.18 12.87
N GLU A 216 -4.64 -46.49 12.73
CA GLU A 216 -3.38 -47.15 13.10
C GLU A 216 -2.18 -46.63 12.29
N ARG A 217 -2.40 -46.17 11.05
CA ARG A 217 -1.34 -45.59 10.20
C ARG A 217 -0.71 -44.36 10.82
N LEU A 218 -1.44 -43.63 11.68
CA LEU A 218 -0.98 -42.41 12.33
C LEU A 218 -0.05 -42.67 13.53
N LEU A 219 -0.14 -43.84 14.16
CA LEU A 219 0.61 -44.16 15.39
C LEU A 219 2.12 -44.14 15.15
N ALA A 220 2.56 -44.67 13.99
CA ALA A 220 3.96 -44.76 13.58
C ALA A 220 4.55 -43.42 13.09
N ILE A 221 3.73 -42.41 12.82
CA ILE A 221 4.22 -41.14 12.24
C ILE A 221 4.87 -40.28 13.31
N GLU A 222 6.15 -39.98 13.18
CA GLU A 222 6.83 -39.01 14.05
C GLU A 222 6.53 -37.58 13.60
N ILE A 223 6.12 -36.72 14.54
CA ILE A 223 5.82 -35.31 14.26
C ILE A 223 7.02 -34.48 14.69
N PRO A 224 7.74 -33.86 13.74
CA PRO A 224 8.92 -33.06 14.06
C PRO A 224 8.51 -31.79 14.82
N PRO A 225 9.36 -31.25 15.71
CA PRO A 225 9.04 -30.02 16.45
C PRO A 225 8.87 -28.81 15.51
N PRO A 226 8.17 -27.74 15.96
CA PRO A 226 7.99 -26.53 15.15
C PRO A 226 9.31 -25.94 14.69
N GLU A 227 9.44 -25.77 13.38
CA GLU A 227 10.51 -25.03 12.72
C GLU A 227 10.39 -23.54 13.06
N ALA A 228 11.53 -22.90 13.34
CA ALA A 228 11.60 -21.47 13.57
C ALA A 228 12.42 -20.79 12.47
N LEU A 229 11.86 -19.74 11.88
CA LEU A 229 12.56 -18.88 10.92
C LEU A 229 12.68 -17.45 11.47
N PRO A 230 13.76 -16.73 11.14
CA PRO A 230 13.99 -15.38 11.65
C PRO A 230 12.78 -14.45 11.47
N SER A 231 12.57 -13.58 12.46
CA SER A 231 11.50 -12.59 12.42
C SER A 231 11.82 -11.41 11.50
N VAL A 232 13.11 -11.08 11.38
CA VAL A 232 13.66 -10.04 10.51
C VAL A 232 14.91 -10.57 9.83
N ALA A 233 14.90 -10.59 8.50
CA ALA A 233 15.96 -11.15 7.66
C ALA A 233 15.89 -10.59 6.24
N ILE A 234 16.93 -10.85 5.46
CA ILE A 234 16.97 -10.63 4.02
C ILE A 234 16.64 -11.96 3.32
N TYR A 235 15.78 -11.89 2.32
CA TYR A 235 15.39 -12.96 1.42
C TYR A 235 15.94 -12.70 0.02
N HIS A 236 16.27 -13.75 -0.72
CA HIS A 236 16.50 -13.68 -2.16
C HIS A 236 16.06 -14.99 -2.82
N PRO A 237 15.41 -14.97 -4.01
CA PRO A 237 14.91 -16.17 -4.69
C PRO A 237 15.98 -17.22 -4.96
N ASP A 238 17.18 -16.77 -5.30
CA ASP A 238 18.30 -17.63 -5.66
C ASP A 238 19.24 -17.92 -4.47
N ALA A 239 18.93 -17.40 -3.28
CA ALA A 239 19.70 -17.70 -2.08
C ALA A 239 19.23 -19.03 -1.44
N PRO A 240 20.17 -19.81 -0.86
CA PRO A 240 19.83 -21.09 -0.24
C PRO A 240 19.08 -20.93 1.09
N ALA A 241 19.18 -19.78 1.75
CA ALA A 241 18.58 -19.50 3.05
C ALA A 241 18.34 -18.00 3.27
N LEU A 242 17.63 -17.66 4.34
CA LEU A 242 17.46 -16.28 4.81
C LEU A 242 18.74 -15.77 5.51
N PHE A 243 19.01 -14.46 5.39
CA PHE A 243 20.17 -13.83 6.02
C PHE A 243 19.75 -12.91 7.17
N GLU A 244 20.23 -13.17 8.38
CA GLU A 244 19.94 -12.30 9.54
C GLU A 244 20.83 -11.05 9.60
N SER A 245 21.87 -10.96 8.77
CA SER A 245 22.74 -9.78 8.73
C SER A 245 22.98 -9.32 7.29
N PHE A 246 23.10 -8.01 7.12
CA PHE A 246 23.45 -7.42 5.83
C PHE A 246 24.81 -7.93 5.34
N ASN A 247 25.81 -8.06 6.22
CA ASN A 247 27.15 -8.53 5.84
C ASN A 247 27.12 -9.96 5.26
N ALA A 248 26.33 -10.87 5.83
CA ALA A 248 26.18 -12.21 5.29
C ALA A 248 25.53 -12.20 3.90
N TYR A 249 24.51 -11.35 3.71
CA TYR A 249 23.87 -11.15 2.41
C TYR A 249 24.83 -10.55 1.38
N GLU A 250 25.61 -9.54 1.76
CA GLU A 250 26.60 -8.88 0.90
C GLU A 250 27.68 -9.85 0.42
N VAL A 251 28.22 -10.68 1.32
CA VAL A 251 29.19 -11.72 0.97
C VAL A 251 28.59 -12.70 -0.04
N TRP A 252 27.40 -13.23 0.23
CA TRP A 252 26.72 -14.14 -0.70
C TRP A 252 26.42 -13.47 -2.05
N HIS A 253 25.87 -12.26 -2.05
CA HIS A 253 25.49 -11.53 -3.26
C HIS A 253 26.71 -11.22 -4.15
N SER A 254 27.86 -10.90 -3.54
CA SER A 254 29.12 -10.69 -4.27
C SER A 254 29.61 -11.96 -4.99
N GLN A 255 29.42 -13.14 -4.39
CA GLN A 255 29.78 -14.43 -4.98
C GLN A 255 28.79 -14.85 -6.06
N PHE A 256 27.49 -14.62 -5.83
CA PHE A 256 26.42 -14.94 -6.76
C PHE A 256 26.50 -14.14 -8.06
N LYS A 257 26.76 -12.82 -7.99
CA LYS A 257 26.91 -11.98 -9.19
C LYS A 257 28.03 -12.42 -10.13
N GLY A 258 29.09 -13.05 -9.62
CA GLY A 258 30.16 -13.62 -10.45
C GLY A 258 29.69 -14.70 -11.44
N GLN A 259 28.45 -15.18 -11.31
CA GLN A 259 27.86 -16.25 -12.13
C GLN A 259 26.81 -15.75 -13.16
N ARG A 260 26.39 -14.47 -13.13
CA ARG A 260 25.42 -13.89 -14.08
C ARG A 260 26.08 -12.85 -15.01
N PRO A 261 26.14 -13.08 -16.34
CA PRO A 261 26.85 -12.21 -17.28
C PRO A 261 26.25 -10.80 -17.51
N THR A 262 25.01 -10.52 -17.09
CA THR A 262 24.26 -9.31 -17.46
C THR A 262 24.28 -8.18 -16.44
N SER A 263 24.93 -8.34 -15.28
CA SER A 263 24.90 -7.31 -14.23
C SER A 263 26.06 -6.31 -14.37
N ASN A 264 25.74 -5.05 -14.70
CA ASN A 264 26.70 -3.95 -14.71
C ASN A 264 27.20 -3.65 -13.28
N GLY A 265 28.28 -4.29 -12.84
CA GLY A 265 29.38 -3.75 -12.02
C GLY A 265 29.16 -3.21 -10.59
N SER A 266 27.95 -2.89 -10.10
CA SER A 266 27.84 -2.01 -8.91
C SER A 266 27.72 -2.68 -7.53
N GLY A 267 27.94 -4.00 -7.39
CA GLY A 267 27.83 -4.66 -6.07
C GLY A 267 26.49 -4.36 -5.37
N LEU A 268 26.51 -4.10 -4.05
CA LEU A 268 25.39 -3.49 -3.30
C LEU A 268 25.67 -1.99 -3.04
N ALA A 269 26.03 -1.23 -4.09
CA ALA A 269 26.26 0.20 -3.94
C ALA A 269 24.97 0.94 -3.54
N PRO A 270 25.02 1.87 -2.56
CA PRO A 270 23.82 2.52 -2.05
C PRO A 270 22.95 3.23 -3.08
N ASN A 271 23.58 3.83 -4.09
CA ASN A 271 22.89 4.58 -5.13
C ASN A 271 22.15 3.67 -6.13
N SER A 272 22.53 2.39 -6.27
CA SER A 272 21.97 1.43 -7.22
C SER A 272 21.27 0.23 -6.56
N THR A 273 20.98 0.32 -5.27
CA THR A 273 20.35 -0.77 -4.50
C THR A 273 18.95 -0.35 -4.06
N ILE A 274 17.96 -1.21 -4.33
CA ILE A 274 16.56 -1.00 -3.97
C ILE A 274 16.22 -1.84 -2.74
N GLY A 275 15.73 -1.20 -1.69
CA GLY A 275 15.20 -1.90 -0.52
C GLY A 275 13.77 -2.35 -0.78
N LEU A 276 13.48 -3.64 -0.69
CA LEU A 276 12.12 -4.17 -0.78
C LEU A 276 11.63 -4.59 0.60
N LEU A 277 10.40 -4.24 0.97
CA LEU A 277 9.75 -4.73 2.19
C LEU A 277 8.72 -5.79 1.84
N LEU A 278 8.93 -7.01 2.32
CA LEU A 278 8.12 -8.19 1.97
C LEU A 278 7.28 -8.66 3.16
N MET A 279 6.13 -9.26 2.88
CA MET A 279 5.35 -9.94 3.91
C MET A 279 6.03 -11.23 4.36
N ARG A 280 6.50 -11.28 5.62
CA ARG A 280 7.07 -12.48 6.23
C ARG A 280 6.22 -13.75 6.01
N PRO A 281 4.88 -13.74 6.25
CA PRO A 281 4.06 -14.95 6.07
C PRO A 281 4.16 -15.58 4.68
N GLN A 282 4.25 -14.79 3.60
CA GLN A 282 4.35 -15.30 2.24
C GLN A 282 5.75 -15.88 1.93
N ILE A 283 6.81 -15.31 2.52
CA ILE A 283 8.17 -15.82 2.35
C ILE A 283 8.34 -17.17 3.07
N ILE A 284 7.94 -17.26 4.33
CA ILE A 284 8.11 -18.49 5.12
C ILE A 284 7.17 -19.60 4.68
N SER A 285 5.98 -19.27 4.15
CA SER A 285 5.05 -20.26 3.61
C SER A 285 5.41 -20.73 2.19
N ASN A 286 6.42 -20.10 1.59
CA ASN A 286 6.87 -20.34 0.22
C ASN A 286 5.73 -20.13 -0.80
N SER A 287 5.01 -19.01 -0.64
CA SER A 287 3.97 -18.47 -1.53
C SER A 287 4.46 -17.14 -2.14
N ARG A 288 5.59 -17.20 -2.85
CA ARG A 288 6.45 -16.04 -3.13
C ARG A 288 6.71 -15.75 -4.61
N ARG A 289 6.03 -16.45 -5.54
CA ARG A 289 6.32 -16.34 -6.99
C ARG A 289 6.24 -14.91 -7.54
N HIS A 290 5.20 -14.17 -7.17
CA HIS A 290 5.04 -12.75 -7.52
C HIS A 290 6.20 -11.86 -7.03
N TYR A 291 6.73 -12.11 -5.83
CA TYR A 291 7.93 -11.41 -5.34
C TYR A 291 9.18 -11.80 -6.13
N ASP A 292 9.35 -13.09 -6.40
CA ASP A 292 10.51 -13.59 -7.13
C ASP A 292 10.60 -12.98 -8.54
N ALA A 293 9.45 -12.86 -9.23
CA ALA A 293 9.38 -12.24 -10.55
C ALA A 293 9.71 -10.74 -10.50
N LEU A 294 9.17 -10.00 -9.53
CA LEU A 294 9.49 -8.57 -9.40
C LEU A 294 10.95 -8.33 -9.01
N ILE A 295 11.51 -9.16 -8.11
CA ILE A 295 12.94 -9.10 -7.76
C ILE A 295 13.79 -9.28 -9.01
N ARG A 296 13.53 -10.33 -9.80
CA ARG A 296 14.26 -10.58 -11.04
C ARG A 296 14.08 -9.46 -12.06
N ALA A 297 12.87 -8.93 -12.23
CA ALA A 297 12.62 -7.82 -13.13
C ALA A 297 13.44 -6.56 -12.75
N ILE A 298 13.60 -6.27 -11.46
CA ILE A 298 14.44 -5.16 -10.97
C ILE A 298 15.93 -5.44 -11.25
N GLU A 299 16.39 -6.68 -11.04
CA GLU A 299 17.76 -7.09 -11.35
C GLU A 299 18.07 -7.02 -12.85
N ASP A 300 17.12 -7.40 -13.70
CA ASP A 300 17.23 -7.36 -15.16
C ASP A 300 17.33 -5.91 -15.69
N GLU A 301 16.79 -4.94 -14.96
CA GLU A 301 16.98 -3.50 -15.23
C GLU A 301 18.33 -2.96 -14.71
N GLY A 302 19.20 -3.84 -14.19
CA GLY A 302 20.57 -3.53 -13.76
C GLY A 302 20.70 -2.98 -12.34
N LEU A 303 19.64 -3.04 -11.55
CA LEU A 303 19.64 -2.61 -10.15
C LEU A 303 19.90 -3.79 -9.22
N SER A 304 20.43 -3.51 -8.02
CA SER A 304 20.55 -4.54 -6.99
C SER A 304 19.39 -4.44 -6.02
N VAL A 305 19.04 -5.54 -5.35
CA VAL A 305 17.95 -5.56 -4.38
C VAL A 305 18.41 -5.99 -2.99
N VAL A 306 17.75 -5.46 -1.96
CA VAL A 306 17.80 -5.99 -0.59
C VAL A 306 16.36 -6.27 -0.16
N PRO A 307 15.85 -7.49 -0.39
CA PRO A 307 14.49 -7.84 -0.02
C PRO A 307 14.41 -8.24 1.45
N ALA A 308 13.88 -7.36 2.29
CA ALA A 308 13.80 -7.55 3.73
C ALA A 308 12.39 -7.97 4.18
N ILE A 309 12.34 -8.91 5.12
CA ILE A 309 11.13 -9.21 5.89
C ILE A 309 11.23 -8.56 7.27
N SER A 310 10.10 -8.12 7.80
CA SER A 310 10.00 -7.52 9.14
C SER A 310 8.96 -8.24 10.02
N THR A 311 9.05 -8.00 11.32
CA THR A 311 8.13 -8.59 12.30
C THR A 311 6.84 -7.78 12.37
N LEU A 312 5.69 -8.43 12.13
CA LEU A 312 4.36 -7.93 12.50
C LEU A 312 4.08 -6.47 12.08
N MET A 313 4.53 -6.13 10.86
CA MET A 313 4.15 -4.92 10.13
C MET A 313 4.78 -3.62 10.66
N ASP A 314 5.86 -3.70 11.44
CA ASP A 314 6.73 -2.54 11.72
C ASP A 314 8.02 -2.68 10.93
N ASN A 315 8.15 -1.90 9.86
CA ASN A 315 9.27 -2.03 8.92
C ASN A 315 10.55 -1.31 9.38
N ARG A 316 10.49 -0.54 10.47
CA ARG A 316 11.65 0.22 10.97
C ARG A 316 12.82 -0.68 11.33
N GLU A 317 12.58 -1.82 11.98
CA GLU A 317 13.66 -2.74 12.36
C GLU A 317 14.41 -3.29 11.13
N ALA A 318 13.67 -3.64 10.07
CA ALA A 318 14.27 -4.08 8.81
C ALA A 318 15.10 -2.97 8.15
N CYS A 319 14.56 -1.74 8.13
CA CYS A 319 15.29 -0.58 7.62
C CYS A 319 16.58 -0.30 8.42
N GLU A 320 16.49 -0.27 9.75
CA GLU A 320 17.64 -0.04 10.64
C GLU A 320 18.76 -1.07 10.46
N ARG A 321 18.39 -2.34 10.22
CA ARG A 321 19.36 -3.44 10.08
C ARG A 321 19.97 -3.52 8.68
N PHE A 322 19.16 -3.30 7.65
CA PHE A 322 19.52 -3.67 6.29
C PHE A 322 19.61 -2.49 5.32
N PHE A 323 18.86 -1.41 5.54
CA PHE A 323 18.80 -0.27 4.60
C PHE A 323 19.65 0.92 5.01
N ILE A 324 20.21 0.92 6.23
CA ILE A 324 21.12 1.97 6.69
C ILE A 324 22.39 1.40 7.32
N THR A 325 23.45 2.19 7.29
CA THR A 325 24.67 2.00 8.08
C THR A 325 24.74 3.11 9.13
N ARG A 326 25.04 2.75 10.39
CA ARG A 326 25.37 3.75 11.41
C ARG A 326 26.88 4.07 11.38
N VAL A 327 27.22 5.33 11.16
CA VAL A 327 28.58 5.86 11.17
C VAL A 327 28.76 6.62 12.48
N GLY A 328 29.67 6.15 13.34
CA GLY A 328 30.03 6.82 14.59
C GLY A 328 29.30 6.30 15.83
N SER A 329 29.90 5.34 16.53
CA SER A 329 29.70 5.15 17.96
C SER A 329 31.04 5.32 18.65
N ARG A 330 31.36 6.54 19.09
CA ARG A 330 32.21 6.78 20.25
C ARG A 330 31.89 8.14 20.87
N LYS A 331 31.27 8.03 22.06
CA LYS A 331 31.12 9.00 23.16
C LYS A 331 30.38 10.32 22.89
N SER A 332 29.19 10.40 23.48
CA SER A 332 28.57 11.57 24.14
C SER A 332 29.10 12.95 23.76
N GLY A 333 28.30 13.68 22.99
CA GLY A 333 28.43 15.12 22.80
C GLY A 333 27.22 15.60 22.01
N VAL A 334 26.51 16.59 22.55
CA VAL A 334 25.29 17.19 21.98
C VAL A 334 25.54 17.60 20.52
N SER A 335 24.74 17.08 19.59
CA SER A 335 24.78 17.49 18.18
C SER A 335 24.17 18.89 18.05
N LYS A 336 24.98 19.87 17.64
CA LYS A 336 24.51 21.18 17.16
C LYS A 336 24.08 21.02 15.70
N ILE A 337 22.92 21.59 15.38
CA ILE A 337 22.45 21.73 14.00
C ILE A 337 23.33 22.79 13.32
N GLU A 338 24.16 22.38 12.37
CA GLU A 338 24.90 23.28 11.48
C GLU A 338 24.27 23.28 10.08
N THR A 339 23.83 24.46 9.63
CA THR A 339 23.34 24.68 8.28
C THR A 339 24.51 24.86 7.31
N THR A 340 24.48 24.16 6.18
CA THR A 340 25.36 24.51 5.04
C THR A 340 24.76 25.68 4.28
N GLY A 341 25.61 26.46 3.59
CA GLY A 341 25.25 27.67 2.84
C GLY A 341 24.24 27.51 1.68
N ASN A 342 23.69 26.31 1.47
CA ASN A 342 22.72 26.00 0.42
C ASN A 342 21.31 25.62 0.93
N GLY A 343 21.04 25.71 2.24
CA GLY A 343 19.69 25.49 2.79
C GLY A 343 19.17 24.06 2.75
N GLN A 344 20.01 23.06 2.46
CA GLN A 344 19.66 21.65 2.66
C GLN A 344 19.86 21.26 4.14
N PRO A 345 18.89 20.60 4.79
CA PRO A 345 19.08 20.06 6.13
C PRO A 345 20.19 19.00 6.10
N THR A 346 21.24 19.22 6.88
CA THR A 346 22.30 18.24 7.13
C THR A 346 21.75 17.18 8.09
N THR A 347 21.29 16.06 7.54
CA THR A 347 20.88 14.88 8.31
C THR A 347 22.09 14.06 8.76
N ASP A 348 23.12 14.68 9.36
CA ASP A 348 24.20 13.90 9.96
C ASP A 348 23.75 13.33 11.33
N ASN A 349 22.68 12.52 11.30
CA ASN A 349 22.24 11.67 12.41
C ASN A 349 23.14 10.43 12.54
N GLY A 350 24.32 10.42 11.90
CA GLY A 350 25.21 9.27 11.80
C GLY A 350 24.58 8.10 11.02
N ARG A 351 23.51 8.32 10.23
CA ARG A 351 22.84 7.28 9.43
C ARG A 351 23.14 7.53 7.95
N LYS A 352 23.77 6.55 7.29
CA LYS A 352 23.98 6.58 5.83
C LYS A 352 23.09 5.54 5.15
N PRO A 353 22.36 5.91 4.08
CA PRO A 353 21.54 4.96 3.34
C PRO A 353 22.42 3.90 2.65
N ARG A 354 21.91 2.66 2.61
CA ARG A 354 22.41 1.54 1.78
C ARG A 354 21.54 1.27 0.57
N VAL A 355 20.40 1.95 0.48
CA VAL A 355 19.45 1.82 -0.61
C VAL A 355 19.06 3.20 -1.11
N SER A 356 18.78 3.32 -2.40
CA SER A 356 18.39 4.59 -3.02
C SER A 356 16.89 4.82 -2.96
N GLN A 357 16.11 3.74 -2.84
CA GLN A 357 14.65 3.77 -2.77
C GLN A 357 14.17 2.62 -1.87
N ILE A 358 13.01 2.82 -1.23
CA ILE A 358 12.28 1.78 -0.50
C ILE A 358 10.97 1.51 -1.24
N VAL A 359 10.74 0.25 -1.58
CA VAL A 359 9.49 -0.22 -2.20
C VAL A 359 8.83 -1.22 -1.26
N SER A 360 7.72 -0.82 -0.66
CA SER A 360 6.87 -1.71 0.11
C SER A 360 6.04 -2.57 -0.81
N LEU A 361 6.11 -3.88 -0.57
CA LEU A 361 5.23 -4.88 -1.18
C LEU A 361 4.35 -5.54 -0.11
N THR A 362 4.28 -4.94 1.08
CA THR A 362 3.53 -5.52 2.20
C THR A 362 2.02 -5.39 2.02
N GLY A 363 1.57 -4.38 1.26
CA GLY A 363 0.15 -4.04 1.14
C GLY A 363 -0.42 -3.36 2.39
N PHE A 364 0.42 -2.77 3.25
CA PHE A 364 -0.01 -2.14 4.50
C PHE A 364 0.80 -0.89 4.83
N SER A 365 0.40 -0.23 5.91
CA SER A 365 1.16 0.87 6.50
C SER A 365 2.61 0.47 6.79
N PHE A 366 3.51 1.44 6.71
CA PHE A 366 4.91 1.27 7.04
C PHE A 366 5.12 0.91 8.53
N VAL A 367 4.28 1.46 9.43
CA VAL A 367 4.23 1.10 10.85
C VAL A 367 2.80 0.70 11.23
N GLY A 368 2.61 -0.60 11.44
CA GLY A 368 1.37 -1.16 11.95
C GLY A 368 0.54 -1.89 10.89
N GLY A 369 -0.55 -2.48 11.36
CA GLY A 369 -1.46 -3.28 10.55
C GLY A 369 -2.76 -2.55 10.23
N PRO A 370 -3.67 -3.18 9.45
CA PRO A 370 -4.89 -2.54 8.97
C PRO A 370 -5.86 -2.11 10.10
N ALA A 371 -5.77 -2.76 11.27
CA ALA A 371 -6.60 -2.41 12.43
C ALA A 371 -5.93 -1.43 13.41
N MET A 372 -4.61 -1.22 13.28
CA MET A 372 -3.79 -0.40 14.20
C MET A 372 -2.57 0.10 13.42
N ASN A 373 -2.73 1.15 12.62
CA ASN A 373 -1.64 1.85 11.94
C ASN A 373 -1.17 3.07 12.75
N ASP A 374 0.10 3.43 12.60
CA ASP A 374 0.73 4.61 13.22
C ASP A 374 1.42 5.42 12.12
N SER A 375 0.59 6.13 11.33
CA SER A 375 1.07 6.91 10.18
C SER A 375 1.92 8.12 10.58
N GLU A 376 1.74 8.64 11.79
CA GLU A 376 2.59 9.71 12.34
C GLU A 376 4.01 9.18 12.57
N ALA A 377 4.16 8.05 13.27
CA ALA A 377 5.47 7.43 13.46
C ALA A 377 6.11 6.96 12.14
N ALA A 378 5.30 6.53 11.17
CA ALA A 378 5.77 6.22 9.82
C ALA A 378 6.32 7.47 9.12
N SER A 379 5.54 8.56 9.09
CA SER A 379 5.91 9.82 8.45
C SER A 379 7.17 10.43 9.06
N GLU A 380 7.28 10.45 10.40
CA GLU A 380 8.47 10.93 11.11
C GLU A 380 9.71 10.13 10.72
N TYR A 381 9.62 8.79 10.76
CA TYR A 381 10.73 7.91 10.44
C TYR A 381 11.18 8.03 8.98
N LEU A 382 10.23 8.03 8.04
CA LEU A 382 10.52 8.14 6.61
C LEU A 382 11.09 9.52 6.26
N ARG A 383 10.63 10.59 6.92
CA ARG A 383 11.18 11.94 6.77
C ARG A 383 12.62 12.03 7.29
N GLU A 384 12.92 11.41 8.44
CA GLU A 384 14.31 11.36 8.95
C GLU A 384 15.23 10.58 8.00
N LEU A 385 14.71 9.49 7.43
CA LEU A 385 15.47 8.63 6.52
C LEU A 385 15.73 9.29 5.17
N ASN A 386 14.79 10.12 4.69
CA ASN A 386 14.86 10.88 3.44
C ASN A 386 15.22 10.01 2.21
N ILE A 387 14.61 8.82 2.14
CA ILE A 387 14.69 7.90 1.00
C ILE A 387 13.30 7.80 0.36
N PRO A 388 13.16 7.90 -0.97
CA PRO A 388 11.86 7.75 -1.64
C PRO A 388 11.15 6.45 -1.25
N TYR A 389 9.87 6.55 -0.91
CA TYR A 389 9.04 5.46 -0.44
C TYR A 389 7.86 5.21 -1.38
N ARG A 390 7.77 4.00 -1.93
CA ARG A 390 6.67 3.54 -2.80
C ARG A 390 5.96 2.35 -2.19
N SER A 391 4.69 2.17 -2.52
CA SER A 391 3.91 1.02 -2.06
C SER A 391 3.18 0.38 -3.23
N LEU A 392 3.70 -0.75 -3.71
CA LEU A 392 3.06 -1.51 -4.80
C LEU A 392 1.99 -2.46 -4.25
N VAL A 393 1.08 -2.86 -5.13
CA VAL A 393 -0.15 -3.58 -4.77
C VAL A 393 -0.07 -5.03 -5.21
N SER A 394 -0.32 -5.94 -4.27
CA SER A 394 -0.55 -7.37 -4.51
C SER A 394 -2.04 -7.67 -4.30
N LEU A 395 -2.66 -8.37 -5.25
CA LEU A 395 -4.08 -8.73 -5.17
C LEU A 395 -4.26 -9.93 -4.23
N ASP A 396 -4.35 -9.64 -2.94
CA ASP A 396 -4.49 -10.63 -1.86
C ASP A 396 -5.94 -10.83 -1.43
N ALA A 397 -6.79 -9.81 -1.61
CA ALA A 397 -8.21 -9.82 -1.25
C ALA A 397 -9.15 -9.93 -2.46
N GLN A 398 -8.60 -10.06 -3.66
CA GLN A 398 -9.34 -10.27 -4.91
C GLN A 398 -8.51 -11.08 -5.90
N THR A 399 -9.14 -11.77 -6.83
CA THR A 399 -8.43 -12.53 -7.85
C THR A 399 -7.91 -11.63 -8.97
N ILE A 400 -6.90 -12.10 -9.70
CA ILE A 400 -6.38 -11.42 -10.90
C ILE A 400 -7.49 -11.22 -11.95
N GLU A 401 -8.34 -12.22 -12.14
CA GLU A 401 -9.44 -12.21 -13.12
C GLU A 401 -10.52 -11.20 -12.71
N SER A 402 -10.93 -11.22 -11.44
CA SER A 402 -11.87 -10.23 -10.91
C SER A 402 -11.33 -8.80 -11.05
N TRP A 403 -10.04 -8.61 -10.78
CA TRP A 403 -9.37 -7.32 -11.01
C TRP A 403 -9.37 -6.91 -12.47
N ARG A 404 -9.07 -7.83 -13.41
CA ARG A 404 -9.04 -7.57 -14.85
C ARG A 404 -10.41 -7.13 -15.38
N GLU A 405 -11.47 -7.83 -14.97
CA GLU A 405 -12.85 -7.56 -15.37
C GLU A 405 -13.45 -6.32 -14.67
N SER A 406 -12.92 -5.94 -13.51
CA SER A 406 -13.44 -4.82 -12.73
C SER A 406 -13.25 -3.46 -13.42
N PHE A 407 -14.34 -2.70 -13.54
CA PHE A 407 -14.30 -1.30 -13.98
C PHE A 407 -13.62 -0.38 -12.96
N THR A 408 -13.78 -0.64 -11.66
CA THR A 408 -13.15 0.17 -10.60
C THR A 408 -11.67 -0.19 -10.40
N GLY A 409 -11.30 -1.44 -10.69
CA GLY A 409 -9.97 -2.00 -10.44
C GLY A 409 -9.88 -2.69 -9.09
N LEU A 410 -9.30 -2.03 -8.07
CA LEU A 410 -9.24 -2.61 -6.72
C LEU A 410 -10.62 -2.54 -6.03
N ASN A 411 -10.94 -3.56 -5.25
CA ASN A 411 -12.13 -3.55 -4.39
C ASN A 411 -11.96 -2.55 -3.22
N PRO A 412 -13.06 -2.14 -2.54
CA PRO A 412 -12.99 -1.12 -1.49
C PRO A 412 -12.06 -1.49 -0.31
N VAL A 413 -12.04 -2.77 0.09
CA VAL A 413 -11.20 -3.26 1.19
C VAL A 413 -9.72 -3.08 0.84
N GLN A 414 -9.32 -3.53 -0.35
CA GLN A 414 -7.95 -3.45 -0.82
C GLN A 414 -7.53 -2.01 -1.11
N THR A 415 -8.45 -1.17 -1.60
CA THR A 415 -8.20 0.26 -1.79
C THR A 415 -7.93 0.97 -0.47
N GLY A 416 -8.73 0.70 0.57
CA GLY A 416 -8.50 1.26 1.90
C GLY A 416 -7.16 0.84 2.49
N MET A 417 -6.85 -0.46 2.42
CA MET A 417 -5.68 -1.04 3.08
C MET A 417 -4.37 -0.82 2.35
N GLN A 418 -4.34 -1.00 1.02
CA GLN A 418 -3.12 -0.99 0.22
C GLN A 418 -2.86 0.33 -0.52
N VAL A 419 -3.82 1.26 -0.53
CA VAL A 419 -3.68 2.55 -1.22
C VAL A 419 -3.87 3.71 -0.25
N ALA A 420 -5.06 3.86 0.34
CA ALA A 420 -5.37 5.04 1.16
C ALA A 420 -4.49 5.15 2.42
N ILE A 421 -4.27 4.05 3.15
CA ILE A 421 -3.39 4.07 4.34
C ILE A 421 -1.93 4.35 3.95
N PRO A 422 -1.30 3.65 2.99
CA PRO A 422 0.04 3.99 2.53
C PRO A 422 0.19 5.41 2.00
N GLU A 423 -0.84 5.99 1.35
CA GLU A 423 -0.81 7.39 0.91
C GLU A 423 -0.65 8.37 2.09
N ILE A 424 -1.22 8.06 3.25
CA ILE A 424 -1.08 8.86 4.49
C ILE A 424 0.34 8.75 5.04
N ASP A 425 0.98 7.59 4.90
CA ASP A 425 2.40 7.38 5.26
C ASP A 425 3.36 8.12 4.30
N GLY A 426 2.85 8.66 3.20
CA GLY A 426 3.63 9.33 2.16
C GLY A 426 4.02 8.43 0.98
N ALA A 427 3.44 7.22 0.87
CA ALA A 427 3.69 6.35 -0.27
C ALA A 427 3.07 6.89 -1.57
N THR A 428 3.71 6.56 -2.67
CA THR A 428 3.21 6.78 -4.03
C THR A 428 3.21 5.50 -4.87
N GLU A 429 2.62 5.60 -6.05
CA GLU A 429 2.55 4.54 -7.07
C GLU A 429 1.87 3.23 -6.62
N PRO A 430 0.53 3.22 -6.41
CA PRO A 430 -0.22 2.00 -6.08
C PRO A 430 -0.35 1.07 -7.30
N PHE A 431 0.79 0.54 -7.76
CA PHE A 431 0.94 -0.21 -8.99
C PHE A 431 0.73 -1.70 -8.73
N VAL A 432 -0.20 -2.33 -9.46
CA VAL A 432 -0.47 -3.76 -9.32
C VAL A 432 0.62 -4.57 -10.02
N PHE A 433 1.27 -5.51 -9.31
CA PHE A 433 2.36 -6.35 -9.86
C PHE A 433 2.09 -7.86 -9.81
N GLY A 434 1.11 -8.30 -9.02
CA GLY A 434 0.82 -9.73 -8.85
C GLY A 434 -0.41 -9.96 -7.99
N GLY A 435 -0.79 -11.22 -7.82
CA GLY A 435 -1.99 -11.58 -7.06
C GLY A 435 -2.39 -13.03 -7.20
N ILE A 436 -3.48 -13.43 -6.55
CA ILE A 436 -3.96 -14.81 -6.61
C ILE A 436 -4.81 -15.02 -7.88
N PRO A 437 -4.50 -16.00 -8.76
CA PRO A 437 -5.40 -16.39 -9.85
C PRO A 437 -6.68 -17.05 -9.31
N ALA A 438 -7.80 -16.93 -10.01
CA ALA A 438 -9.11 -17.45 -9.59
C ALA A 438 -9.12 -18.96 -9.34
N ARG A 439 -8.30 -19.71 -10.08
CA ARG A 439 -8.09 -21.15 -9.88
C ARG A 439 -6.71 -21.47 -9.32
N GLY A 440 -5.98 -20.45 -8.86
CA GLY A 440 -4.64 -20.57 -8.32
C GLY A 440 -4.64 -20.82 -6.81
N VAL A 441 -3.59 -21.47 -6.33
CA VAL A 441 -3.38 -21.76 -4.90
C VAL A 441 -2.37 -20.82 -4.25
N GLU A 442 -1.55 -20.13 -5.04
CA GLU A 442 -0.55 -19.18 -4.60
C GLU A 442 -0.55 -17.93 -5.49
N PRO A 443 -0.02 -16.79 -4.98
CA PRO A 443 0.04 -15.57 -5.78
C PRO A 443 0.99 -15.73 -6.96
N ALA A 444 0.50 -15.39 -8.15
CA ALA A 444 1.23 -15.35 -9.41
C ALA A 444 1.70 -13.93 -9.73
N ALA A 445 2.80 -13.84 -10.46
CA ALA A 445 3.28 -12.59 -11.03
C ALA A 445 2.39 -12.16 -12.21
N LEU A 446 2.22 -10.85 -12.36
CA LEU A 446 1.79 -10.26 -13.63
C LEU A 446 3.07 -9.79 -14.34
N GLU A 447 3.65 -10.65 -15.18
CA GLU A 447 5.01 -10.46 -15.71
C GLU A 447 5.22 -9.11 -16.41
N ASP A 448 4.27 -8.68 -17.25
CA ASP A 448 4.30 -7.38 -17.93
C ASP A 448 4.33 -6.21 -16.93
N ARG A 449 3.59 -6.37 -15.83
CA ARG A 449 3.51 -5.39 -14.75
C ARG A 449 4.78 -5.36 -13.90
N CYS A 450 5.36 -6.52 -13.59
CA CYS A 450 6.64 -6.62 -12.89
C CYS A 450 7.75 -5.88 -13.66
N VAL A 451 7.84 -6.11 -14.98
CA VAL A 451 8.79 -5.42 -15.86
C VAL A 451 8.52 -3.91 -15.89
N ARG A 452 7.25 -3.49 -16.04
CA ARG A 452 6.91 -2.07 -16.04
C ARG A 452 7.27 -1.39 -14.71
N ALA A 453 6.99 -2.02 -13.58
CA ALA A 453 7.34 -1.50 -12.25
C ALA A 453 8.86 -1.37 -12.09
N ALA A 454 9.63 -2.38 -12.50
CA ALA A 454 11.09 -2.34 -12.47
C ALA A 454 11.67 -1.19 -13.30
N ARG A 455 11.14 -0.96 -14.51
CA ARG A 455 11.56 0.17 -15.36
C ARG A 455 11.24 1.52 -14.75
N ARG A 456 10.07 1.67 -14.12
CA ARG A 456 9.71 2.89 -13.39
C ARG A 456 10.68 3.15 -12.22
N ILE A 457 11.00 2.12 -11.44
CA ILE A 457 12.00 2.20 -10.36
C ILE A 457 13.37 2.62 -10.91
N ARG A 458 13.78 2.08 -12.06
CA ARG A 458 15.02 2.46 -12.75
C ARG A 458 15.01 3.91 -13.23
N ARG A 459 13.89 4.41 -13.76
CA ARG A 459 13.77 5.82 -14.19
C ARG A 459 13.91 6.77 -13.00
N TRP A 460 13.29 6.45 -11.86
CA TRP A 460 13.53 7.18 -10.61
C TRP A 460 14.98 7.12 -10.14
N HIS A 461 15.63 5.95 -10.26
CA HIS A 461 17.05 5.81 -9.94
C HIS A 461 17.94 6.69 -10.84
N ARG A 462 17.60 6.83 -12.12
CA ARG A 462 18.31 7.73 -13.03
C ARG A 462 18.22 9.19 -12.56
N LEU A 463 17.06 9.64 -12.10
CA LEU A 463 16.90 11.00 -11.54
C LEU A 463 17.79 11.26 -10.31
N GLN A 464 18.11 10.22 -9.55
CA GLN A 464 18.97 10.32 -8.35
C GLN A 464 20.47 10.31 -8.66
N THR A 465 20.87 9.74 -9.80
CA THR A 465 22.27 9.37 -10.06
C THR A 465 22.89 10.02 -11.28
N ALA A 466 22.09 10.40 -12.27
CA ALA A 466 22.60 11.06 -13.46
C ALA A 466 23.07 12.49 -13.14
N PRO A 467 24.09 13.02 -13.86
CA PRO A 467 24.45 14.42 -13.78
C PRO A 467 23.26 15.30 -14.12
N ARG A 468 23.03 16.37 -13.33
CA ARG A 468 21.92 17.32 -13.56
C ARG A 468 21.92 17.94 -14.95
N THR A 469 23.11 18.12 -15.53
CA THR A 469 23.30 18.64 -16.89
C THR A 469 22.76 17.69 -17.97
N GLU A 470 22.67 16.39 -17.71
CA GLU A 470 22.18 15.38 -18.67
C GLU A 470 20.69 15.06 -18.51
N LEU A 471 20.07 15.50 -17.41
CA LEU A 471 18.69 15.17 -17.10
C LEU A 471 17.73 15.95 -17.98
N LYS A 472 16.82 15.22 -18.63
CA LYS A 472 15.77 15.78 -19.47
C LYS A 472 14.44 15.85 -18.75
N ILE A 473 13.87 17.05 -18.61
CA ILE A 473 12.61 17.25 -17.89
C ILE A 473 11.56 17.81 -18.84
N ALA A 474 10.39 17.18 -18.88
CA ALA A 474 9.23 17.71 -19.61
C ALA A 474 8.26 18.38 -18.64
N LEU A 475 8.07 19.69 -18.76
CA LEU A 475 7.03 20.46 -18.09
C LEU A 475 5.77 20.44 -18.95
N VAL A 476 4.65 19.98 -18.41
CA VAL A 476 3.39 19.87 -19.14
C VAL A 476 2.39 20.86 -18.54
N LEU A 477 1.93 21.79 -19.38
CA LEU A 477 0.97 22.81 -19.03
C LEU A 477 -0.43 22.43 -19.51
N TYR A 478 -1.45 22.88 -18.78
CA TYR A 478 -2.84 22.65 -19.11
C TYR A 478 -3.54 23.91 -19.65
N CYS A 479 -4.71 23.67 -20.24
CA CYS A 479 -5.62 24.69 -20.72
C CYS A 479 -6.96 24.52 -19.99
N PHE A 480 -7.07 25.04 -18.76
CA PHE A 480 -8.29 24.93 -17.97
C PHE A 480 -8.76 26.29 -17.43
N PRO A 481 -10.06 26.68 -17.59
CA PRO A 481 -11.15 25.91 -18.20
C PRO A 481 -11.02 25.76 -19.72
N PRO A 482 -11.45 24.62 -20.31
CA PRO A 482 -11.51 24.47 -21.76
C PRO A 482 -12.42 25.56 -22.35
N ASN A 483 -12.03 26.13 -23.49
CA ASN A 483 -12.72 27.21 -24.22
C ASN A 483 -12.60 28.65 -23.66
N LYS A 484 -11.85 28.91 -22.57
CA LYS A 484 -11.54 30.29 -22.13
C LYS A 484 -10.19 30.85 -22.65
N GLY A 485 -9.54 30.12 -23.56
CA GLY A 485 -8.49 30.68 -24.43
C GLY A 485 -7.12 30.94 -23.82
N ASN A 486 -6.85 30.55 -22.57
CA ASN A 486 -5.54 30.83 -21.96
C ASN A 486 -4.76 29.54 -21.70
N ILE A 487 -3.80 29.23 -22.57
CA ILE A 487 -2.73 28.27 -22.27
C ILE A 487 -2.04 28.69 -20.97
N GLY A 488 -1.81 27.76 -20.05
CA GLY A 488 -1.16 28.08 -18.77
C GLY A 488 -2.10 28.76 -17.77
N THR A 489 -3.38 28.38 -17.74
CA THR A 489 -4.25 28.66 -16.59
C THR A 489 -4.45 27.40 -15.77
N ALA A 490 -4.22 27.53 -14.47
CA ALA A 490 -4.45 26.51 -13.46
C ALA A 490 -5.17 27.15 -12.26
N ALA A 491 -5.87 26.34 -11.46
CA ALA A 491 -6.63 26.85 -10.32
C ALA A 491 -5.75 27.68 -9.38
N ASP A 492 -6.03 28.99 -9.34
CA ASP A 492 -5.37 29.98 -8.50
C ASP A 492 -3.83 29.99 -8.57
N LEU A 493 -3.25 29.68 -9.74
CA LEU A 493 -1.81 29.64 -9.97
C LEU A 493 -1.43 30.50 -11.18
N ASP A 494 -0.47 31.41 -11.00
CA ASP A 494 0.21 32.06 -12.13
C ASP A 494 1.23 31.09 -12.74
N VAL A 495 0.79 30.34 -13.76
CA VAL A 495 1.58 29.24 -14.34
C VAL A 495 2.87 29.72 -14.95
N PHE A 496 2.87 30.80 -15.74
CA PHE A 496 4.09 31.24 -16.43
C PHE A 496 5.11 31.83 -15.46
N ALA A 497 4.68 32.61 -14.46
CA ALA A 497 5.57 33.07 -13.41
C ALA A 497 6.15 31.89 -12.62
N SER A 498 5.29 30.95 -12.19
CA SER A 498 5.72 29.77 -11.44
C SER A 498 6.69 28.88 -12.23
N VAL A 499 6.41 28.65 -13.51
CA VAL A 499 7.30 27.87 -14.40
C VAL A 499 8.62 28.61 -14.58
N PHE A 500 8.60 29.92 -14.81
CA PHE A 500 9.82 30.71 -14.92
C PHE A 500 10.70 30.62 -13.66
N ASP A 501 10.09 30.67 -12.48
CA ASP A 501 10.78 30.50 -11.20
C ASP A 501 11.38 29.10 -11.06
N VAL A 502 10.63 28.06 -11.46
CA VAL A 502 11.13 26.66 -11.50
C VAL A 502 12.33 26.55 -12.45
N LEU A 503 12.25 27.10 -13.66
CA LEU A 503 13.36 27.08 -14.63
C LEU A 503 14.59 27.82 -14.10
N SER A 504 14.38 28.98 -13.47
CA SER A 504 15.44 29.78 -12.84
C SER A 504 16.15 29.00 -11.75
N LYS A 505 15.38 28.29 -10.90
CA LYS A 505 15.91 27.44 -9.84
C LYS A 505 16.65 26.23 -10.39
N LEU A 506 16.11 25.54 -11.40
CA LEU A 506 16.78 24.43 -12.07
C LEU A 506 18.12 24.88 -12.68
N LYS A 507 18.16 26.03 -13.36
CA LYS A 507 19.41 26.59 -13.88
C LYS A 507 20.43 26.85 -12.77
N ALA A 508 20.00 27.48 -11.66
CA ALA A 508 20.86 27.75 -10.51
C ALA A 508 21.37 26.46 -9.84
N GLU A 509 20.63 25.37 -9.95
CA GLU A 509 21.00 24.05 -9.43
C GLU A 509 21.86 23.22 -10.41
N GLY A 510 22.20 23.76 -11.58
CA GLY A 510 23.11 23.14 -12.55
C GLY A 510 22.44 22.28 -13.62
N TYR A 511 21.12 22.43 -13.82
CA TYR A 511 20.45 21.86 -14.98
C TYR A 511 20.71 22.70 -16.24
N GLU A 512 20.71 22.06 -17.41
CA GLU A 512 20.89 22.74 -18.69
C GLU A 512 19.59 23.44 -19.14
N VAL A 513 19.45 24.71 -18.79
CA VAL A 513 18.26 25.53 -19.07
C VAL A 513 18.65 26.88 -19.71
N PRO A 514 18.47 27.04 -21.03
CA PRO A 514 18.45 28.34 -21.71
C PRO A 514 17.23 29.16 -21.24
N LEU A 515 17.40 29.89 -20.14
CA LEU A 515 16.34 30.68 -19.51
C LEU A 515 15.95 31.87 -20.41
N PRO A 516 14.65 32.09 -20.68
CA PRO A 516 14.15 33.32 -21.30
C PRO A 516 14.42 34.56 -20.43
N ASP A 517 14.22 35.77 -20.96
CA ASP A 517 14.49 37.01 -20.21
C ASP A 517 13.56 37.20 -19.00
N ASN A 518 12.30 36.77 -19.12
CA ASN A 518 11.28 36.85 -18.07
C ASN A 518 10.09 35.92 -18.39
N ALA A 519 9.12 35.84 -17.47
CA ALA A 519 7.92 35.02 -17.62
C ALA A 519 7.08 35.40 -18.86
N ASP A 520 7.03 36.68 -19.23
CA ASP A 520 6.31 37.13 -20.43
C ASP A 520 7.02 36.68 -21.72
N ALA A 521 8.36 36.73 -21.76
CA ALA A 521 9.14 36.21 -22.88
C ALA A 521 8.97 34.68 -23.03
N LEU A 522 8.91 33.96 -21.90
CA LEU A 522 8.57 32.53 -21.88
C LEU A 522 7.17 32.29 -22.47
N ARG A 523 6.18 33.06 -22.02
CA ARG A 523 4.81 32.99 -22.51
C ARG A 523 4.73 33.27 -24.01
N GLN A 524 5.35 34.35 -24.49
CA GLN A 524 5.37 34.69 -25.91
C GLN A 524 6.05 33.61 -26.75
N SER A 525 7.14 33.02 -26.26
CA SER A 525 7.83 31.94 -26.97
C SER A 525 6.93 30.71 -27.15
N LEU A 526 6.14 30.36 -26.13
CA LEU A 526 5.21 29.23 -26.18
C LEU A 526 3.98 29.51 -27.05
N LEU A 527 3.44 30.73 -27.00
CA LEU A 527 2.22 31.12 -27.70
C LEU A 527 2.45 31.46 -29.18
N ASN A 528 3.51 32.20 -29.50
CA ASN A 528 3.77 32.73 -30.84
C ASN A 528 4.75 31.86 -31.64
N GLY A 529 5.60 31.07 -30.96
CA GLY A 529 6.67 30.32 -31.62
C GLY A 529 6.18 29.31 -32.67
N ASN A 530 4.94 28.81 -32.50
CA ASN A 530 4.35 27.82 -33.40
C ASN A 530 2.93 28.24 -33.87
N SER A 531 2.47 29.47 -33.63
CA SER A 531 1.08 29.89 -33.86
C SER A 531 0.61 29.81 -35.31
N ASP A 532 1.54 29.85 -36.27
CA ASP A 532 1.20 29.78 -37.71
C ASP A 532 1.06 28.32 -38.20
N GLU A 533 1.53 27.36 -37.39
CA GLU A 533 1.43 25.92 -37.67
C GLU A 533 0.22 25.27 -37.02
N PHE A 534 -0.27 25.83 -35.92
CA PHE A 534 -1.49 25.42 -35.25
C PHE A 534 -2.64 26.37 -35.65
N GLU A 535 -3.75 25.86 -36.17
CA GLU A 535 -4.95 26.68 -36.36
C GLU A 535 -5.37 27.33 -35.02
N ALA A 536 -6.08 28.46 -35.08
CA ALA A 536 -6.66 29.06 -33.88
C ALA A 536 -7.46 28.01 -33.10
N ALA A 537 -7.21 27.91 -31.80
CA ALA A 537 -7.80 26.87 -30.96
C ALA A 537 -9.35 26.82 -31.14
N PRO A 538 -9.95 25.62 -31.33
CA PRO A 538 -9.34 24.29 -31.20
C PRO A 538 -8.80 23.63 -32.50
N GLY A 539 -8.99 24.22 -33.68
CA GLY A 539 -8.51 23.70 -34.98
C GLY A 539 -8.88 22.24 -35.32
N ALA A 540 -8.29 21.69 -36.39
CA ALA A 540 -8.14 20.24 -36.55
C ALA A 540 -7.17 19.71 -35.46
N ILE A 541 -7.60 18.72 -34.67
CA ILE A 541 -6.93 18.38 -33.41
C ILE A 541 -5.47 17.90 -33.63
N ASN A 542 -4.51 18.81 -33.45
CA ASN A 542 -3.06 18.57 -33.51
C ASN A 542 -2.60 17.83 -34.78
N THR A 543 -3.17 18.16 -35.94
CA THR A 543 -2.75 17.59 -37.23
C THR A 543 -2.64 18.65 -38.31
N LYS A 544 -1.57 18.60 -39.10
CA LYS A 544 -1.40 19.41 -40.31
C LYS A 544 -0.71 18.57 -41.37
N ASP A 545 -1.23 18.59 -42.60
CA ASP A 545 -0.66 17.89 -43.76
C ASP A 545 -0.38 16.38 -43.54
N GLY A 546 -1.19 15.72 -42.70
CA GLY A 546 -1.03 14.30 -42.36
C GLY A 546 -0.02 14.01 -41.25
N GLU A 547 0.64 15.03 -40.69
CA GLU A 547 1.55 14.92 -39.55
C GLU A 547 0.84 15.22 -38.22
N LEU A 548 1.35 14.65 -37.13
CA LEU A 548 0.88 14.88 -35.77
C LEU A 548 1.73 15.99 -35.12
N LEU A 549 1.08 17.07 -34.71
CA LEU A 549 1.72 18.26 -34.16
C LEU A 549 1.87 18.17 -32.64
N ILE A 550 3.08 18.44 -32.15
CA ILE A 550 3.41 18.47 -30.72
C ILE A 550 3.64 19.92 -30.30
N GLN A 551 2.69 20.49 -29.56
CA GLN A 551 2.80 21.88 -29.13
C GLN A 551 3.74 22.02 -27.93
N GLY A 552 4.79 22.83 -28.09
CA GLY A 552 5.72 23.13 -27.01
C GLY A 552 7.00 23.78 -27.51
N ILE A 553 7.85 24.16 -26.56
CA ILE A 553 9.18 24.71 -26.80
C ILE A 553 10.25 23.87 -26.12
N LYS A 554 11.41 23.76 -26.74
CA LYS A 554 12.58 23.09 -26.17
C LYS A 554 13.63 24.13 -25.74
N LEU A 555 13.98 24.09 -24.47
CA LEU A 555 15.02 24.91 -23.84
C LEU A 555 16.11 23.98 -23.32
N GLY A 556 17.09 23.65 -24.17
CA GLY A 556 18.17 22.72 -23.80
C GLY A 556 17.64 21.34 -23.48
N ASN A 557 17.82 20.88 -22.23
CA ASN A 557 17.27 19.61 -21.74
C ASN A 557 15.90 19.76 -21.07
N ILE A 558 15.26 20.92 -21.18
CA ILE A 558 13.87 21.13 -20.75
C ILE A 558 12.95 21.21 -21.96
N PHE A 559 11.82 20.52 -21.91
CA PHE A 559 10.72 20.70 -22.86
C PHE A 559 9.52 21.25 -22.11
N ILE A 560 8.90 22.31 -22.63
CA ILE A 560 7.66 22.89 -22.08
C ILE A 560 6.58 22.64 -23.11
N GLY A 561 5.72 21.67 -22.83
CA GLY A 561 4.65 21.24 -23.71
C GLY A 561 3.29 21.68 -23.24
N VAL A 562 2.39 21.94 -24.18
CA VAL A 562 0.97 22.16 -23.89
C VAL A 562 0.25 20.84 -24.12
N GLN A 563 -0.40 20.33 -23.07
CA GLN A 563 -1.20 19.11 -23.19
C GLN A 563 -2.33 19.36 -24.20
N PRO A 564 -2.49 18.50 -25.23
CA PRO A 564 -3.61 18.63 -26.16
C PRO A 564 -4.95 18.54 -25.44
N THR A 565 -5.96 19.26 -25.96
CA THR A 565 -7.34 19.11 -25.49
C THR A 565 -7.79 17.66 -25.68
N PHE A 566 -8.62 17.14 -24.78
CA PHE A 566 -9.20 15.82 -24.97
C PHE A 566 -10.24 15.79 -26.12
N GLY A 567 -10.73 16.95 -26.58
CA GLY A 567 -11.77 17.05 -27.60
C GLY A 567 -13.19 16.81 -27.05
N TYR A 568 -13.37 16.90 -25.73
CA TYR A 568 -14.66 16.81 -25.05
C TYR A 568 -14.89 18.13 -24.31
N GLU A 569 -16.02 18.78 -24.57
CA GLU A 569 -16.28 20.17 -24.16
C GLU A 569 -16.87 20.31 -22.73
N ASP A 570 -17.14 19.18 -22.07
CA ASP A 570 -17.79 19.07 -20.75
C ASP A 570 -16.79 18.77 -19.60
N ASP A 571 -17.30 18.73 -18.36
CA ASP A 571 -16.58 18.39 -17.13
C ASP A 571 -15.66 17.14 -17.28
N PRO A 572 -14.33 17.27 -17.07
CA PRO A 572 -13.38 16.16 -17.20
C PRO A 572 -13.67 14.99 -16.26
N MET A 573 -14.36 15.22 -15.13
CA MET A 573 -14.78 14.14 -14.23
C MET A 573 -15.76 13.16 -14.88
N ARG A 574 -16.51 13.58 -15.92
CA ARG A 574 -17.37 12.66 -16.68
C ARG A 574 -16.56 11.58 -17.40
N LEU A 575 -15.30 11.84 -17.74
CA LEU A 575 -14.42 10.89 -18.43
C LEU A 575 -14.04 9.70 -17.56
N LEU A 576 -13.97 9.89 -16.23
CA LEU A 576 -13.75 8.80 -15.28
C LEU A 576 -14.83 7.72 -15.35
N MET A 577 -16.03 8.11 -15.77
CA MET A 577 -17.20 7.23 -15.85
C MET A 577 -17.45 6.74 -17.28
N SER A 578 -16.69 7.23 -18.26
CA SER A 578 -16.79 6.81 -19.66
C SER A 578 -16.19 5.42 -19.84
N LYS A 579 -16.97 4.50 -20.42
CA LYS A 579 -16.54 3.12 -20.71
C LYS A 579 -15.88 2.94 -22.07
N GLY A 580 -15.94 3.94 -22.95
CA GLY A 580 -15.52 3.80 -24.35
C GLY A 580 -14.73 4.98 -24.93
N GLY A 581 -14.43 6.01 -24.14
CA GLY A 581 -13.60 7.11 -24.60
C GLY A 581 -12.15 6.66 -24.86
N THR A 582 -11.55 7.18 -25.91
CA THR A 582 -10.13 7.01 -26.21
C THR A 582 -9.50 8.38 -26.43
N PRO A 583 -8.25 8.62 -26.01
CA PRO A 583 -7.54 9.82 -26.42
C PRO A 583 -7.42 9.82 -27.94
N HIS A 584 -7.63 11.00 -28.56
CA HIS A 584 -7.32 11.16 -29.98
C HIS A 584 -5.81 11.01 -30.21
N HIS A 585 -5.41 10.75 -31.46
CA HIS A 585 -4.01 10.44 -31.79
C HIS A 585 -3.03 11.55 -31.40
N GLY A 586 -3.41 12.83 -31.52
CA GLY A 586 -2.58 13.96 -31.06
C GLY A 586 -2.23 13.91 -29.57
N PHE A 587 -3.19 13.53 -28.72
CA PHE A 587 -2.96 13.38 -27.27
C PHE A 587 -2.00 12.23 -26.97
N ALA A 588 -2.20 11.08 -27.62
CA ALA A 588 -1.29 9.95 -27.48
C ALA A 588 0.10 10.26 -28.05
N ALA A 589 0.18 10.99 -29.16
CA ALA A 589 1.43 11.41 -29.79
C ALA A 589 2.23 12.35 -28.90
N PHE A 590 1.57 13.27 -28.19
CA PHE A 590 2.21 14.15 -27.20
C PHE A 590 3.00 13.35 -26.17
N TYR A 591 2.35 12.40 -25.50
CA TYR A 591 3.02 11.58 -24.48
C TYR A 591 4.05 10.60 -25.07
N ALA A 592 3.79 10.05 -26.26
CA ALA A 592 4.78 9.24 -26.98
C ALA A 592 6.03 10.06 -27.37
N TYR A 593 5.86 11.34 -27.75
CA TYR A 593 6.96 12.25 -28.02
C TYR A 593 7.79 12.49 -26.75
N LEU A 594 7.16 12.75 -25.60
CA LEU A 594 7.88 12.93 -24.34
C LEU A 594 8.75 11.72 -24.00
N GLU A 595 8.19 10.52 -24.07
CA GLU A 595 8.89 9.29 -23.68
C GLU A 595 9.94 8.84 -24.71
N LYS A 596 9.60 8.85 -26.01
CA LYS A 596 10.37 8.14 -27.04
C LYS A 596 11.23 9.05 -27.91
N VAL A 597 10.79 10.30 -28.13
CA VAL A 597 11.47 11.25 -29.02
C VAL A 597 12.31 12.23 -28.23
N PHE A 598 11.70 13.01 -27.34
CA PHE A 598 12.40 13.89 -26.42
C PHE A 598 13.25 13.09 -25.43
N LYS A 599 12.75 11.90 -25.04
CA LYS A 599 13.36 10.98 -24.07
C LYS A 599 13.49 11.64 -22.71
N ALA A 600 12.37 12.17 -22.21
CA ALA A 600 12.27 12.70 -20.86
C ALA A 600 12.72 11.66 -19.83
N ASP A 601 13.44 12.13 -18.81
CA ASP A 601 13.75 11.38 -17.60
C ASP A 601 12.64 11.53 -16.55
N ALA A 602 11.91 12.65 -16.57
CA ALA A 602 10.73 12.91 -15.75
C ALA A 602 9.74 13.84 -16.48
N VAL A 603 8.47 13.72 -16.08
CA VAL A 603 7.41 14.68 -16.43
C VAL A 603 7.02 15.44 -15.18
N VAL A 604 6.90 16.76 -15.31
CA VAL A 604 6.37 17.66 -14.28
C VAL A 604 5.11 18.28 -14.84
N HIS A 605 3.97 17.85 -14.33
CA HIS A 605 2.70 18.48 -14.65
C HIS A 605 2.45 19.68 -13.73
N VAL A 606 1.94 20.77 -14.30
CA VAL A 606 1.78 22.06 -13.59
C VAL A 606 0.32 22.48 -13.59
N GLY A 607 -0.27 22.53 -12.39
CA GLY A 607 -1.64 22.97 -12.18
C GLY A 607 -2.61 21.83 -11.90
N THR A 608 -3.90 22.15 -11.86
CA THR A 608 -4.98 21.19 -11.64
C THR A 608 -5.66 20.80 -12.95
N HIS A 609 -6.43 19.70 -12.93
CA HIS A 609 -7.26 19.23 -14.05
C HIS A 609 -6.51 18.74 -15.30
N GLY A 610 -5.40 18.03 -15.13
CA GLY A 610 -4.76 17.34 -16.26
C GLY A 610 -5.68 16.31 -16.88
N ALA A 611 -5.82 16.29 -18.20
CA ALA A 611 -6.76 15.36 -18.83
C ALA A 611 -6.31 13.89 -18.72
N MET A 612 -5.01 13.63 -18.56
CA MET A 612 -4.43 12.29 -18.55
C MET A 612 -4.97 11.42 -17.43
N GLU A 613 -5.03 11.92 -16.19
CA GLU A 613 -5.50 11.14 -15.05
C GLU A 613 -7.00 10.79 -15.15
N PHE A 614 -7.79 11.58 -15.88
CA PHE A 614 -9.22 11.32 -16.11
C PHE A 614 -9.50 10.44 -17.32
N MET A 615 -8.48 10.08 -18.12
CA MET A 615 -8.64 9.23 -19.30
C MET A 615 -9.25 7.87 -18.93
N PRO A 616 -10.08 7.25 -19.79
CA PRO A 616 -10.77 6.02 -19.46
C PRO A 616 -9.88 4.86 -19.01
N GLY A 617 -10.38 4.08 -18.04
CA GLY A 617 -9.65 3.00 -17.39
C GLY A 617 -10.05 2.85 -15.92
N LYS A 618 -9.44 1.90 -15.22
CA LYS A 618 -9.75 1.56 -13.82
C LYS A 618 -9.56 2.74 -12.88
N GLN A 619 -10.45 2.94 -11.91
CA GLN A 619 -10.38 4.04 -10.94
C GLN A 619 -9.10 4.01 -10.08
N VAL A 620 -8.63 2.81 -9.72
CA VAL A 620 -7.38 2.60 -8.96
C VAL A 620 -6.81 1.21 -9.26
N GLY A 621 -5.50 1.04 -9.13
CA GLY A 621 -4.83 -0.23 -9.45
C GLY A 621 -4.94 -0.54 -10.94
N LEU A 622 -4.37 0.33 -11.77
CA LEU A 622 -4.49 0.29 -13.22
C LEU A 622 -3.88 -0.97 -13.83
N SER A 623 -4.40 -1.37 -14.99
CA SER A 623 -3.82 -2.41 -15.86
C SER A 623 -3.18 -1.78 -17.11
N SER A 624 -2.50 -2.59 -17.91
CA SER A 624 -1.94 -2.21 -19.23
C SER A 624 -2.98 -1.68 -20.24
N GLU A 625 -4.27 -1.93 -19.99
CA GLU A 625 -5.38 -1.48 -20.82
C GLU A 625 -5.89 -0.09 -20.43
N CYS A 626 -5.46 0.44 -19.28
CA CYS A 626 -5.88 1.76 -18.82
C CYS A 626 -5.11 2.84 -19.56
N TRP A 627 -5.79 3.81 -20.15
CA TRP A 627 -5.14 4.90 -20.88
C TRP A 627 -4.13 5.68 -20.04
N PRO A 628 -4.40 6.05 -18.78
CA PRO A 628 -3.41 6.75 -17.97
C PRO A 628 -2.09 5.95 -17.83
N ASP A 629 -2.15 4.63 -17.63
CA ASP A 629 -0.97 3.74 -17.55
C ASP A 629 -0.18 3.68 -18.86
N ARG A 630 -0.90 3.65 -20.00
CA ARG A 630 -0.31 3.62 -21.34
C ARG A 630 0.35 4.95 -21.72
N LEU A 631 -0.27 6.06 -21.32
CA LEU A 631 0.16 7.41 -21.68
C LEU A 631 1.38 7.84 -20.86
N ILE A 632 1.36 7.70 -19.54
CA ILE A 632 2.54 8.05 -18.72
C ILE A 632 3.67 7.03 -18.90
N GLY A 633 3.32 5.78 -19.20
CA GLY A 633 4.29 4.74 -19.47
C GLY A 633 5.22 4.47 -18.29
N GLU A 634 6.52 4.57 -18.56
CA GLU A 634 7.59 4.36 -17.58
C GLU A 634 8.03 5.66 -16.89
N LEU A 635 7.48 6.81 -17.28
CA LEU A 635 7.96 8.11 -16.81
C LEU A 635 7.59 8.34 -15.33
N PRO A 636 8.57 8.78 -14.51
CA PRO A 636 8.33 9.47 -13.25
C PRO A 636 7.42 10.68 -13.49
N ASN A 637 6.34 10.77 -12.71
CA ASN A 637 5.37 11.85 -12.81
C ASN A 637 5.40 12.66 -11.52
N ILE A 638 5.85 13.91 -11.59
CA ILE A 638 5.81 14.88 -10.52
C ILE A 638 4.70 15.87 -10.84
N TYR A 639 3.93 16.29 -9.84
CA TYR A 639 2.73 17.07 -10.10
C TYR A 639 2.60 18.21 -9.09
N ILE A 640 2.65 19.45 -9.59
CA ILE A 640 2.44 20.65 -8.78
C ILE A 640 0.94 20.89 -8.67
N TYR A 641 0.37 20.64 -7.48
CA TYR A 641 -1.08 20.56 -7.26
C TYR A 641 -1.55 21.48 -6.13
N SER A 642 -2.77 22.01 -6.21
CA SER A 642 -3.29 22.90 -5.16
C SER A 642 -3.55 22.15 -3.85
N VAL A 643 -3.16 22.76 -2.72
CA VAL A 643 -3.42 22.21 -1.37
C VAL A 643 -4.92 22.09 -1.04
N ASN A 644 -5.77 22.92 -1.66
CA ASN A 644 -7.21 22.93 -1.39
C ASN A 644 -8.01 21.90 -2.21
N ASN A 645 -7.36 21.15 -3.11
CA ASN A 645 -8.00 20.16 -3.97
C ASN A 645 -7.43 18.73 -3.77
N PRO A 646 -7.50 18.18 -2.55
CA PRO A 646 -6.94 16.87 -2.25
C PRO A 646 -7.68 15.72 -2.97
N SER A 647 -8.96 15.89 -3.28
CA SER A 647 -9.77 14.87 -3.95
C SER A 647 -9.24 14.54 -5.35
N GLU A 648 -9.02 15.56 -6.19
CA GLU A 648 -8.49 15.33 -7.54
C GLU A 648 -6.99 15.02 -7.52
N GLY A 649 -6.22 15.63 -6.61
CA GLY A 649 -4.82 15.25 -6.42
C GLY A 649 -4.69 13.75 -6.13
N THR A 650 -5.58 13.19 -5.33
CA THR A 650 -5.63 11.74 -5.06
C THR A 650 -5.91 10.93 -6.33
N ILE A 651 -6.75 11.44 -7.25
CA ILE A 651 -6.98 10.79 -8.56
C ILE A 651 -5.68 10.78 -9.36
N ALA A 652 -4.94 11.90 -9.41
CA ALA A 652 -3.64 11.96 -10.07
C ALA A 652 -2.64 10.97 -9.46
N LYS A 653 -2.55 10.85 -8.12
CA LYS A 653 -1.69 9.84 -7.45
C LYS A 653 -2.02 8.41 -7.89
N ARG A 654 -3.31 8.08 -7.94
CA ARG A 654 -3.81 6.71 -8.17
C ARG A 654 -3.86 6.31 -9.64
N ARG A 655 -4.05 7.28 -10.54
CA ARG A 655 -4.25 7.04 -11.98
C ARG A 655 -3.09 7.48 -12.86
N SER A 656 -2.24 8.38 -12.42
CA SER A 656 -1.07 8.83 -13.20
C SER A 656 0.26 8.58 -12.49
N TYR A 657 0.23 7.88 -11.35
CA TYR A 657 1.39 7.58 -10.51
C TYR A 657 2.13 8.85 -10.05
N ALA A 658 1.37 9.92 -9.81
CA ALA A 658 1.91 11.23 -9.49
C ALA A 658 2.50 11.30 -8.08
N GLU A 659 3.67 11.93 -7.98
CA GLU A 659 4.22 12.48 -6.75
C GLU A 659 3.74 13.94 -6.62
N LEU A 660 2.81 14.19 -5.69
CA LEU A 660 2.24 15.54 -5.54
C LEU A 660 3.15 16.44 -4.71
N ILE A 661 3.39 17.64 -5.23
CA ILE A 661 4.00 18.75 -4.51
C ILE A 661 2.93 19.84 -4.40
N SER A 662 2.51 20.14 -3.17
CA SER A 662 1.44 21.10 -2.96
C SER A 662 1.91 22.56 -3.11
N TYR A 663 1.05 23.40 -3.67
CA TYR A 663 1.17 24.86 -3.58
C TYR A 663 0.01 25.47 -2.80
N LEU A 664 0.25 26.64 -2.20
CA LEU A 664 -0.75 27.38 -1.45
C LEU A 664 -1.66 28.16 -2.41
N THR A 665 -2.95 28.24 -2.10
CA THR A 665 -3.84 29.19 -2.77
C THR A 665 -3.42 30.63 -2.50
N PRO A 666 -3.80 31.60 -3.34
CA PRO A 666 -3.61 33.01 -3.05
C PRO A 666 -4.16 33.38 -1.67
N PRO A 667 -3.53 34.36 -0.99
CA PRO A 667 -4.03 34.85 0.28
C PRO A 667 -5.47 35.35 0.09
N ILE A 668 -6.38 34.84 0.91
CA ILE A 668 -7.80 35.20 0.83
C ILE A 668 -7.98 36.60 1.42
N GLU A 669 -8.65 37.48 0.69
CA GLU A 669 -9.05 38.79 1.16
C GLU A 669 -10.56 38.89 1.34
N ASN A 670 -10.99 39.78 2.23
CA ASN A 670 -12.40 40.14 2.31
C ASN A 670 -12.79 40.86 1.01
N ALA A 671 -13.78 40.33 0.28
CA ALA A 671 -14.27 40.94 -0.97
C ALA A 671 -14.70 42.40 -0.83
N GLY A 672 -15.00 42.84 0.40
CA GLY A 672 -15.43 44.19 0.71
C GLY A 672 -16.79 44.50 0.09
N LEU A 673 -17.15 45.78 0.12
CA LEU A 673 -18.28 46.30 -0.65
C LEU A 673 -17.73 47.25 -1.71
N TYR A 674 -18.30 47.19 -2.90
CA TYR A 674 -17.87 47.99 -4.04
C TYR A 674 -19.06 48.67 -4.71
N LYS A 675 -18.81 49.85 -5.30
CA LYS A 675 -19.82 50.62 -6.04
C LYS A 675 -21.10 50.80 -5.21
N GLY A 676 -22.27 50.51 -5.77
CA GLY A 676 -23.54 50.72 -5.08
C GLY A 676 -23.70 49.92 -3.78
N LEU A 677 -23.02 48.78 -3.60
CA LEU A 677 -23.05 48.04 -2.32
C LEU A 677 -22.40 48.85 -1.19
N ALA A 678 -21.35 49.62 -1.49
CA ALA A 678 -20.71 50.49 -0.50
C ALA A 678 -21.62 51.66 -0.15
N THR A 679 -22.25 52.29 -1.14
CA THR A 679 -23.24 53.36 -0.95
C THR A 679 -24.45 52.88 -0.14
N LEU A 680 -24.96 51.68 -0.43
CA LEU A 680 -26.05 51.08 0.32
C LEU A 680 -25.69 50.88 1.80
N LYS A 681 -24.46 50.46 2.10
CA LYS A 681 -23.97 50.36 3.49
C LYS A 681 -23.96 51.73 4.17
N GLU A 682 -23.49 52.78 3.50
CA GLU A 682 -23.51 54.15 4.03
C GLU A 682 -24.93 54.63 4.32
N LEU A 683 -25.88 54.35 3.42
CA LEU A 683 -27.30 54.65 3.62
C LEU A 683 -27.87 53.92 4.84
N ILE A 684 -27.57 52.63 5.00
CA ILE A 684 -27.98 51.83 6.16
C ILE A 684 -27.35 52.37 7.46
N GLU A 685 -26.08 52.74 7.44
CA GLU A 685 -25.40 53.35 8.59
C GLU A 685 -26.02 54.70 8.95
N SER A 686 -26.37 55.50 7.94
CA SER A 686 -27.03 56.80 8.12
C SER A 686 -28.42 56.62 8.71
N TYR A 687 -29.21 55.67 8.19
CA TYR A 687 -30.53 55.31 8.72
C TYR A 687 -30.51 54.94 10.21
N ARG A 688 -29.43 54.28 10.67
CA ARG A 688 -29.26 53.87 12.08
C ARG A 688 -28.90 55.04 13.00
N ARG A 689 -28.30 56.10 12.47
CA ARG A 689 -27.83 57.26 13.26
C ARG A 689 -28.85 58.39 13.34
N VAL A 690 -29.75 58.49 12.36
CA VAL A 690 -30.76 59.55 12.31
C VAL A 690 -31.85 59.33 13.36
N VAL A 691 -32.11 60.37 14.16
CA VAL A 691 -33.14 60.39 15.22
C VAL A 691 -34.45 61.00 14.71
N ASN A 692 -34.39 61.89 13.71
CA ASN A 692 -35.57 62.52 13.12
C ASN A 692 -36.37 61.52 12.26
N GLN A 693 -37.66 61.39 12.55
CA GLN A 693 -38.50 60.37 11.92
C GLN A 693 -38.74 60.60 10.41
N ASP A 694 -38.94 61.85 9.98
CA ASP A 694 -39.21 62.17 8.58
C ASP A 694 -37.97 61.96 7.70
N GLU A 695 -36.80 62.31 8.21
CA GLU A 695 -35.52 62.07 7.53
C GLU A 695 -35.19 60.58 7.46
N ARG A 696 -35.51 59.84 8.53
CA ARG A 696 -35.36 58.39 8.58
C ARG A 696 -36.22 57.68 7.54
N GLU A 697 -37.46 58.13 7.31
CA GLU A 697 -38.33 57.58 6.25
C GLU A 697 -37.80 57.86 4.83
N ARG A 698 -37.18 59.03 4.60
CA ARG A 698 -36.55 59.34 3.30
C ARG A 698 -35.34 58.45 3.03
N ILE A 699 -34.46 58.29 4.01
CA ILE A 699 -33.29 57.40 3.88
C ILE A 699 -33.76 55.96 3.67
N PHE A 700 -34.84 55.52 4.33
CA PHE A 700 -35.42 54.19 4.09
C PHE A 700 -35.87 53.99 2.63
N LYS A 701 -36.54 54.97 2.02
CA LYS A 701 -36.91 54.91 0.59
C LYS A 701 -35.67 54.81 -0.32
N ALA A 702 -34.63 55.58 -0.02
CA ALA A 702 -33.36 55.53 -0.77
C ALA A 702 -32.64 54.17 -0.61
N ILE A 703 -32.71 53.55 0.57
CA ILE A 703 -32.22 52.18 0.81
C ILE A 703 -33.01 51.20 -0.07
N GLU A 704 -34.34 51.29 -0.09
CA GLU A 704 -35.20 50.39 -0.90
C GLU A 704 -34.99 50.57 -2.41
N GLU A 705 -34.76 51.79 -2.88
CA GLU A 705 -34.41 52.06 -4.27
C GLU A 705 -33.03 51.47 -4.62
N SER A 706 -32.00 51.79 -3.83
CA SER A 706 -30.65 51.26 -4.03
C SER A 706 -30.60 49.73 -3.94
N ARG A 707 -31.39 49.13 -3.04
CA ARG A 707 -31.55 47.68 -2.94
C ARG A 707 -32.12 47.07 -4.23
N LYS A 708 -33.16 47.70 -4.82
CA LYS A 708 -33.75 47.25 -6.09
C LYS A 708 -32.76 47.38 -7.25
N GLU A 709 -32.04 48.49 -7.34
CA GLU A 709 -31.01 48.70 -8.37
C GLU A 709 -29.87 47.67 -8.29
N LEU A 710 -29.52 47.25 -7.07
CA LEU A 710 -28.49 46.23 -6.81
C LEU A 710 -29.01 44.79 -6.93
N ASN A 711 -30.28 44.59 -7.30
CA ASN A 711 -30.93 43.28 -7.40
C ASN A 711 -30.88 42.46 -6.10
N LEU A 712 -30.85 43.14 -4.95
CA LEU A 712 -30.92 42.48 -3.66
C LEU A 712 -32.40 42.14 -3.37
N GLY A 713 -32.72 40.83 -3.40
CA GLY A 713 -34.07 40.30 -3.16
C GLY A 713 -34.71 40.80 -1.85
N LEU A 714 -36.05 40.68 -1.74
CA LEU A 714 -36.73 40.87 -0.45
C LEU A 714 -36.37 39.65 0.40
N CYS A 715 -35.82 39.84 1.60
CA CYS A 715 -35.76 38.76 2.58
C CYS A 715 -37.16 38.37 3.03
#